data_AF-A0A9D8I169-F1
#
_entry.id   AF-A0A9D8I169-F1
#
_cell.length_a   1.000
_cell.length_b   1.000
_cell.length_c   1.000
_cell.angle_alpha   90.00
_cell.angle_beta   90.00
_cell.angle_gamma   90.00
#
_symmetry.space_group_name_H-M   'P 1'
#
loop_
_entity.id
_entity.type
_entity.pdbx_description
1 polymer ?
#
loop_
_entity_poly.entity_id
_entity_poly.type
_entity_poly.pdbx_seq_one_letter_code
_entity_poly.pdbx_strand_id
1 'polypeptide(L)'
;MTRPILAGLLWCAAGLGWLWTGSSLAASAPVSGPAAEAMRLLRDECASCHNSSKRKGGLDLTSAEGLKKGSENGPVVKRKSPESSMLLKVLAPSGDPHMPPKKQLGSAEIRTLRAWLQQGAPWDREAFLAEPPPKSVVLLPNPDSYRPVHALAVSPDGRQLAVARGRDLFLAQVDTSVVTLKTRVIRLEETLESLAWVEEGKRIAAGGFRRVLWINPASPGSGISSTLTHSLSGRILAMKWHAPSGSLLIADEGARREGFVRVVEGSEPRVARSWKAHADSVFALDLSADGKWLATAGGDKVARVWEFDSGKEIAVLEGHTAQVLGVAFNTNATQLATGGADKALKIYDLRTREKAVTPGNHRAGLSGLRWPHAHSMLFASSEDGGVYRYTDLKVHSGEQSSATGNEKKIGDLEDPVSSLEASPDGSRVFAGTQAGTVRIWDKEGKLLGKLEPKDFEAAARVDASPPPKTEPDHGPEHRVAKTASKRRGTAESVEEPLSFVRDVLPVLNRAGCNAGSCHAKPEGQNGFKLSVFSYDPKADHHEIVKESRGRRVFPAAPLESLLLLKPTGRLPHEGGVRIEPGSREESVLVRWIRQGMPYRSQGEAELTGIEAAPAQGRYRRGSTWSLRVSARYSDGTTRDVTSLAAFDSNDKEIAKVDERGRVKIGKLTGQAVVLARFMGHVADSQVTVPAEKILPVSRYAALPRNNLIDDLAYAHFQKLGLFPSPQTTDAAFLRRAKLDAIGVLPTAEEARAFIADPSPDKRARLVDQLLDSPHYADYWANKWADLVRPNPDRVGLKSVFTLDQWLRDAFRNNVPFDRFARSVLTAEGSNHREGPAVIYRDRREPPELTTMFSQLFLGVRLECAKCHHHPNEKWSQDDFYQLAAFFGEVRQKGAGLSPPISAGTESFFHAPGGSVKHPVTGEVMKPVPLGGGGITLREKQDPRAALADWVTAKGNPFFARAAVNRVWAVFFGRGLVDPVDDFRISNPCSNPALLDALAKDFEEHGWDYKHLMRRIMNARLYQLSSTPNETNLADTKNFARAYRRRLPAEVLLDAVSDITGLPESMMAMPLGARAVQAWSYKIESHFMDAYGRPNASSDCPCERERDLSVVQALHMMNSEGIQAKLAHPEGRVARLVSEKQDPADLVTELYLATVTRFPTEAEKGVALQAFSQEGATRQTAAEDILWSLLNSPEFVFNH
;
A
#
# COMPACT_ATOMS: atom_id res chain seq x y z
N MET A 1 -35.59 -75.56 26.79
CA MET A 1 -35.04 -76.30 27.95
C MET A 1 -34.19 -75.30 28.74
N THR A 2 -34.35 -74.98 30.01
CA THR A 2 -35.35 -75.21 31.08
C THR A 2 -34.76 -74.49 32.32
N ARG A 3 -35.58 -73.91 33.21
CA ARG A 3 -35.12 -73.28 34.48
C ARG A 3 -34.63 -74.33 35.50
N PRO A 4 -34.03 -73.95 36.65
CA PRO A 4 -34.76 -73.50 37.87
C PRO A 4 -34.41 -72.03 38.27
N ILE A 5 -35.27 -71.17 38.88
CA ILE A 5 -36.06 -71.24 40.15
C ILE A 5 -35.12 -71.11 41.38
N LEU A 6 -35.06 -70.08 42.26
CA LEU A 6 -35.92 -68.95 42.73
C LEU A 6 -36.76 -69.22 44.02
N ALA A 7 -36.51 -68.38 45.05
CA ALA A 7 -37.38 -67.93 46.17
C ALA A 7 -37.48 -68.65 47.53
N GLY A 8 -37.45 -67.80 48.59
CA GLY A 8 -38.05 -68.02 49.92
C GLY A 8 -37.15 -67.60 51.10
N LEU A 9 -37.56 -66.80 52.11
CA LEU A 9 -38.72 -65.91 52.29
C LEU A 9 -38.54 -65.07 53.60
N LEU A 10 -39.43 -64.08 53.83
CA LEU A 10 -39.76 -63.38 55.09
C LEU A 10 -39.00 -62.08 55.49
N TRP A 11 -39.63 -61.33 56.41
CA TRP A 11 -39.94 -59.89 56.25
C TRP A 11 -40.07 -59.16 57.62
N CYS A 12 -40.30 -57.83 57.58
CA CYS A 12 -40.64 -56.93 58.71
C CYS A 12 -39.49 -56.61 59.71
N ALA A 13 -39.38 -55.44 60.34
CA ALA A 13 -40.01 -54.10 60.24
C ALA A 13 -39.16 -53.13 61.12
N ALA A 14 -39.25 -51.78 61.14
CA ALA A 14 -40.03 -50.75 60.44
C ALA A 14 -39.17 -49.44 60.38
N GLY A 15 -39.74 -48.26 60.09
CA GLY A 15 -39.02 -46.97 60.16
C GLY A 15 -39.88 -45.75 60.49
N LEU A 16 -39.26 -44.77 61.16
CA LEU A 16 -39.62 -43.37 61.46
C LEU A 16 -38.44 -42.84 62.34
N GLY A 17 -37.81 -41.68 62.18
CA GLY A 17 -37.96 -40.58 61.24
C GLY A 17 -38.15 -39.25 61.98
N TRP A 18 -37.12 -38.38 62.08
CA TRP A 18 -37.19 -36.90 62.19
C TRP A 18 -35.78 -36.22 62.21
N LEU A 19 -35.73 -34.99 61.65
CA LEU A 19 -34.79 -33.86 61.87
C LEU A 19 -33.25 -33.92 61.60
N TRP A 20 -32.88 -33.39 60.43
CA TRP A 20 -32.11 -32.14 60.15
C TRP A 20 -30.64 -31.88 60.56
N THR A 21 -29.90 -31.34 59.57
CA THR A 21 -28.55 -30.71 59.57
C THR A 21 -27.34 -31.62 59.91
N GLY A 22 -26.21 -31.56 59.21
CA GLY A 22 -25.88 -30.85 57.97
C GLY A 22 -24.35 -30.78 57.75
N SER A 23 -23.84 -31.06 56.54
CA SER A 23 -22.46 -30.73 56.14
C SER A 23 -22.26 -30.83 54.62
N SER A 24 -21.50 -29.88 54.11
CA SER A 24 -21.03 -29.66 52.73
C SER A 24 -20.57 -30.91 51.96
N LEU A 25 -21.00 -31.02 50.69
CA LEU A 25 -20.24 -31.69 49.64
C LEU A 25 -19.37 -30.67 48.89
N ALA A 26 -18.09 -30.98 48.75
CA ALA A 26 -17.08 -30.04 48.26
C ALA A 26 -17.14 -29.81 46.75
N ALA A 27 -16.63 -28.65 46.32
CA ALA A 27 -16.38 -28.35 44.92
C ALA A 27 -15.37 -29.36 44.31
N SER A 28 -15.53 -29.68 43.03
CA SER A 28 -14.58 -30.51 42.29
C SER A 28 -13.22 -29.81 42.20
N ALA A 29 -12.17 -30.48 42.67
CA ALA A 29 -10.80 -30.01 42.54
C ALA A 29 -10.38 -29.95 41.05
N PRO A 30 -9.44 -29.06 40.67
CA PRO A 30 -8.90 -29.06 39.31
C PRO A 30 -8.24 -30.41 39.00
N VAL A 31 -8.51 -30.96 37.81
CA VAL A 31 -7.89 -32.20 37.35
C VAL A 31 -6.38 -31.99 37.19
N SER A 32 -5.62 -32.37 38.21
CA SER A 32 -4.17 -32.20 38.29
C SER A 32 -3.47 -33.54 38.05
N GLY A 33 -2.91 -33.70 36.86
CA GLY A 33 -2.08 -34.86 36.51
C GLY A 33 -1.37 -34.67 35.18
N PRO A 34 -0.33 -35.48 34.88
CA PRO A 34 0.48 -35.32 33.67
C PRO A 34 -0.31 -35.44 32.36
N ALA A 35 -1.41 -36.20 32.38
CA ALA A 35 -2.36 -36.27 31.27
C ALA A 35 -3.03 -34.92 30.98
N ALA A 36 -3.60 -34.27 32.00
CA ALA A 36 -4.28 -32.99 31.88
C ALA A 36 -3.32 -31.87 31.45
N GLU A 37 -2.08 -31.88 31.93
CA GLU A 37 -1.05 -30.93 31.50
C GLU A 37 -0.61 -31.15 30.05
N ALA A 38 -0.39 -32.40 29.63
CA ALA A 38 -0.05 -32.72 28.24
C ALA A 38 -1.20 -32.36 27.27
N MET A 39 -2.45 -32.58 27.65
CA MET A 39 -3.62 -32.17 26.85
C MET A 39 -3.66 -30.65 26.66
N ARG A 40 -3.40 -29.87 27.72
CA ARG A 40 -3.28 -28.40 27.63
C ARG A 40 -2.15 -27.98 26.69
N LEU A 41 -0.96 -28.58 26.81
CA LEU A 41 0.17 -28.30 25.90
C LEU A 41 -0.15 -28.63 24.43
N LEU A 42 -0.76 -29.77 24.15
CA LEU A 42 -1.15 -30.16 22.78
C LEU A 42 -2.19 -29.20 22.19
N ARG A 43 -3.20 -28.79 22.97
CA ARG A 43 -4.16 -27.76 22.54
C ARG A 43 -3.47 -26.44 22.27
N ASP A 44 -2.63 -25.99 23.21
CA ASP A 44 -2.17 -24.61 23.22
C ASP A 44 -1.09 -24.37 22.15
N GLU A 45 -0.16 -25.31 21.97
CA GLU A 45 1.00 -25.15 21.09
C GLU A 45 0.89 -25.92 19.76
N CYS A 46 0.14 -27.02 19.70
CA CYS A 46 0.09 -27.90 18.51
C CYS A 46 -1.24 -27.83 17.71
N ALA A 47 -2.38 -27.78 18.38
CA ALA A 47 -3.70 -27.91 17.74
C ALA A 47 -4.04 -26.78 16.76
N SER A 48 -3.37 -25.61 16.81
CA SER A 48 -3.59 -24.55 15.82
C SER A 48 -3.14 -24.93 14.40
N CYS A 49 -2.25 -25.94 14.25
CA CYS A 49 -1.71 -26.38 12.96
C CYS A 49 -1.93 -27.88 12.66
N HIS A 50 -2.38 -28.65 13.66
CA HIS A 50 -2.69 -30.08 13.58
C HIS A 50 -4.08 -30.35 14.16
N ASN A 51 -5.12 -30.01 13.39
CA ASN A 51 -6.52 -30.24 13.75
C ASN A 51 -7.30 -30.77 12.54
N SER A 52 -8.57 -31.15 12.78
CA SER A 52 -9.45 -31.73 11.77
C SER A 52 -9.54 -30.94 10.45
N SER A 53 -9.43 -29.59 10.50
CA SER A 53 -9.51 -28.68 9.34
C SER A 53 -8.14 -28.30 8.73
N LYS A 54 -7.10 -28.15 9.56
CA LYS A 54 -5.73 -27.83 9.16
C LYS A 54 -4.81 -28.97 9.61
N ARG A 55 -4.51 -29.89 8.70
CA ARG A 55 -3.72 -31.11 8.93
C ARG A 55 -2.34 -31.01 8.29
N LYS A 56 -1.45 -30.14 8.81
CA LYS A 56 -0.05 -30.14 8.35
C LYS A 56 0.56 -31.51 8.66
N GLY A 57 1.20 -32.14 7.67
CA GLY A 57 1.73 -33.51 7.76
C GLY A 57 0.68 -34.61 7.92
N GLY A 58 -0.58 -34.36 7.54
CA GLY A 58 -1.70 -35.30 7.68
C GLY A 58 -2.19 -35.54 9.12
N LEU A 59 -1.60 -34.85 10.11
CA LEU A 59 -1.78 -35.10 11.54
C LEU A 59 -2.94 -34.28 12.16
N ASP A 60 -3.72 -34.93 13.02
CA ASP A 60 -4.76 -34.31 13.85
C ASP A 60 -4.51 -34.64 15.34
N LEU A 61 -4.27 -33.59 16.14
CA LEU A 61 -3.99 -33.66 17.58
C LEU A 61 -5.16 -33.15 18.43
N THR A 62 -6.39 -33.13 17.89
CA THR A 62 -7.60 -32.66 18.61
C THR A 62 -8.51 -33.77 19.12
N SER A 63 -8.16 -35.03 18.87
CA SER A 63 -8.92 -36.21 19.33
C SER A 63 -8.00 -37.39 19.64
N ALA A 64 -8.47 -38.30 20.51
CA ALA A 64 -7.77 -39.56 20.77
C ALA A 64 -7.63 -40.42 19.51
N GLU A 65 -8.61 -40.34 18.60
CA GLU A 65 -8.68 -41.05 17.33
C GLU A 65 -7.68 -40.50 16.32
N GLY A 66 -7.58 -39.17 16.20
CA GLY A 66 -6.55 -38.50 15.39
C GLY A 66 -5.13 -38.84 15.88
N LEU A 67 -4.92 -38.78 17.20
CA LEU A 67 -3.65 -39.12 17.84
C LEU A 67 -3.24 -40.59 17.59
N LYS A 68 -4.20 -41.53 17.60
CA LYS A 68 -3.98 -42.94 17.25
C LYS A 68 -3.68 -43.13 15.75
N LYS A 69 -4.35 -42.38 14.87
CA LYS A 69 -4.19 -42.49 13.42
C LYS A 69 -2.79 -42.06 12.95
N GLY A 70 -2.18 -41.11 13.64
CA GLY A 70 -0.84 -40.63 13.35
C GLY A 70 -0.78 -39.63 12.19
N SER A 71 0.41 -39.51 11.61
CA SER A 71 0.70 -38.65 10.44
C SER A 71 0.76 -39.47 9.15
N GLU A 72 0.91 -38.80 8.02
CA GLU A 72 1.22 -39.45 6.73
C GLU A 72 2.51 -40.30 6.77
N ASN A 73 3.43 -39.99 7.70
CA ASN A 73 4.68 -40.72 7.94
C ASN A 73 4.58 -41.76 9.08
N GLY A 74 3.36 -42.11 9.51
CA GLY A 74 3.10 -43.15 10.51
C GLY A 74 2.85 -42.63 11.94
N PRO A 75 2.98 -43.49 12.97
CA PRO A 75 2.53 -43.19 14.34
C PRO A 75 3.41 -42.16 15.04
N VAL A 76 2.85 -40.96 15.26
CA VAL A 76 3.53 -39.82 15.89
C VAL A 76 3.80 -40.04 17.38
N VAL A 77 2.92 -40.80 18.06
CA VAL A 77 3.01 -41.14 19.48
C VAL A 77 3.22 -42.65 19.64
N LYS A 78 4.33 -43.05 20.28
CA LYS A 78 4.59 -44.42 20.73
C LYS A 78 4.41 -44.52 22.24
N ARG A 79 3.26 -45.07 22.64
CA ARG A 79 2.86 -45.28 24.05
C ARG A 79 3.93 -46.08 24.80
N LYS A 80 4.23 -45.66 26.04
CA LYS A 80 5.26 -46.22 26.95
C LYS A 80 6.72 -46.13 26.44
N SER A 81 6.94 -45.59 25.24
CA SER A 81 8.28 -45.48 24.61
C SER A 81 8.53 -44.03 24.12
N PRO A 82 8.74 -43.07 25.04
CA PRO A 82 8.81 -41.63 24.72
C PRO A 82 9.88 -41.29 23.69
N GLU A 83 11.13 -41.73 23.88
CA GLU A 83 12.26 -41.40 22.98
C GLU A 83 12.09 -42.00 21.56
N SER A 84 11.21 -42.98 21.41
CA SER A 84 10.85 -43.59 20.13
C SER A 84 9.63 -42.93 19.47
N SER A 85 8.98 -41.95 20.13
CA SER A 85 7.86 -41.17 19.60
C SER A 85 8.36 -40.04 18.71
N MET A 86 7.81 -39.90 17.50
CA MET A 86 8.17 -38.83 16.58
C MET A 86 7.89 -37.43 17.17
N LEU A 87 6.84 -37.32 18.01
CA LEU A 87 6.50 -36.09 18.73
C LEU A 87 7.69 -35.49 19.50
N LEU A 88 8.41 -36.28 20.31
CA LEU A 88 9.57 -35.76 21.06
C LEU A 88 10.81 -35.54 20.19
N LYS A 89 10.95 -36.28 19.08
CA LYS A 89 12.08 -36.10 18.15
C LYS A 89 11.99 -34.78 17.39
N VAL A 90 10.79 -34.39 16.96
CA VAL A 90 10.54 -33.12 16.27
C VAL A 90 10.69 -31.94 17.25
N LEU A 91 10.24 -32.10 18.50
CA LEU A 91 10.29 -31.07 19.56
C LEU A 91 11.62 -31.02 20.33
N ALA A 92 12.64 -31.79 19.93
CA ALA A 92 13.96 -31.75 20.55
C ALA A 92 14.73 -30.47 20.16
N PRO A 93 15.74 -30.03 20.94
CA PRO A 93 16.61 -28.91 20.55
C PRO A 93 17.37 -29.10 19.22
N SER A 94 17.52 -30.36 18.79
CA SER A 94 18.09 -30.76 17.50
C SER A 94 17.02 -31.23 16.48
N GLY A 95 15.75 -30.91 16.75
CA GLY A 95 14.60 -31.24 15.90
C GLY A 95 14.33 -30.17 14.84
N ASP A 96 13.07 -30.05 14.41
CA ASP A 96 12.68 -29.02 13.44
C ASP A 96 12.59 -27.65 14.14
N PRO A 97 13.42 -26.64 13.77
CA PRO A 97 13.37 -25.33 14.39
C PRO A 97 12.05 -24.58 14.14
N HIS A 98 11.20 -25.05 13.21
CA HIS A 98 9.89 -24.46 12.89
C HIS A 98 8.72 -25.13 13.64
N MET A 99 8.97 -26.07 14.55
CA MET A 99 7.93 -26.79 15.29
C MET A 99 8.14 -26.71 16.82
N PRO A 100 7.23 -26.05 17.59
CA PRO A 100 6.09 -25.24 17.15
C PRO A 100 6.51 -23.91 16.48
N PRO A 101 5.78 -23.41 15.46
CA PRO A 101 6.20 -22.26 14.66
C PRO A 101 6.14 -20.89 15.35
N LYS A 102 5.72 -20.84 16.62
CA LYS A 102 5.61 -19.60 17.43
C LYS A 102 6.72 -19.47 18.47
N LYS A 103 7.23 -20.60 18.96
CA LYS A 103 8.08 -20.73 20.15
C LYS A 103 8.53 -22.20 20.23
N GLN A 104 9.83 -22.44 20.39
CA GLN A 104 10.35 -23.75 20.81
C GLN A 104 9.95 -24.05 22.26
N LEU A 105 9.52 -25.29 22.54
CA LEU A 105 9.07 -25.69 23.88
C LEU A 105 10.22 -25.69 24.89
N GLY A 106 9.96 -25.20 26.09
CA GLY A 106 10.91 -25.24 27.19
C GLY A 106 11.11 -26.65 27.73
N SER A 107 12.26 -26.90 28.36
CA SER A 107 12.61 -28.24 28.89
C SER A 107 11.62 -28.79 29.91
N ALA A 108 10.83 -27.93 30.57
CA ALA A 108 9.73 -28.36 31.45
C ALA A 108 8.54 -28.93 30.66
N GLU A 109 8.10 -28.23 29.60
CA GLU A 109 6.98 -28.62 28.75
C GLU A 109 7.29 -29.96 28.03
N ILE A 110 8.54 -30.13 27.57
CA ILE A 110 9.04 -31.38 26.98
C ILE A 110 9.05 -32.52 28.02
N ARG A 111 9.40 -32.26 29.29
CA ARG A 111 9.33 -33.26 30.36
C ARG A 111 7.89 -33.71 30.65
N THR A 112 6.93 -32.78 30.63
CA THR A 112 5.50 -33.11 30.79
C THR A 112 5.01 -34.02 29.66
N LEU A 113 5.32 -33.69 28.40
CA LEU A 113 4.99 -34.56 27.25
C LEU A 113 5.67 -35.94 27.34
N ARG A 114 6.94 -36.00 27.78
CA ARG A 114 7.66 -37.26 28.02
C ARG A 114 6.99 -38.12 29.10
N ALA A 115 6.60 -37.54 30.23
CA ALA A 115 5.92 -38.25 31.32
C ALA A 115 4.55 -38.79 30.88
N TRP A 116 3.78 -38.00 30.13
CA TRP A 116 2.51 -38.42 29.54
C TRP A 116 2.66 -39.60 28.55
N LEU A 117 3.70 -39.57 27.70
CA LEU A 117 4.02 -40.68 26.79
C LEU A 117 4.42 -41.96 27.55
N GLN A 118 5.19 -41.84 28.63
CA GLN A 118 5.55 -42.96 29.52
C GLN A 118 4.31 -43.61 30.16
N GLN A 119 3.32 -42.80 30.56
CA GLN A 119 2.02 -43.29 31.08
C GLN A 119 1.11 -43.92 30.01
N GLY A 120 1.57 -44.01 28.76
CA GLY A 120 0.82 -44.63 27.66
C GLY A 120 -0.08 -43.67 26.88
N ALA A 121 0.17 -42.36 26.99
CA ALA A 121 -0.61 -41.29 26.34
C ALA A 121 -2.12 -41.35 26.62
N PRO A 122 -2.56 -41.34 27.91
CA PRO A 122 -3.98 -41.23 28.26
C PRO A 122 -4.57 -39.91 27.72
N TRP A 123 -5.75 -39.98 27.12
CA TRP A 123 -6.44 -38.81 26.55
C TRP A 123 -7.47 -38.28 27.54
N ASP A 124 -7.23 -37.07 28.06
CA ASP A 124 -8.14 -36.37 28.97
C ASP A 124 -8.96 -35.34 28.16
N ARG A 125 -10.19 -35.73 27.80
CA ARG A 125 -11.08 -34.88 26.98
C ARG A 125 -11.50 -33.62 27.73
N GLU A 126 -11.69 -33.69 29.05
CA GLU A 126 -12.11 -32.54 29.85
C GLU A 126 -10.97 -31.55 29.99
N ALA A 127 -9.75 -32.00 30.31
CA ALA A 127 -8.59 -31.11 30.37
C ALA A 127 -8.18 -30.52 29.02
N PHE A 128 -8.42 -31.22 27.90
CA PHE A 128 -8.25 -30.66 26.57
C PHE A 128 -9.25 -29.52 26.29
N LEU A 129 -10.52 -29.69 26.70
CA LEU A 129 -11.58 -28.70 26.48
C LEU A 129 -11.60 -27.56 27.51
N ALA A 130 -11.02 -27.75 28.71
CA ALA A 130 -11.06 -26.78 29.80
C ALA A 130 -10.25 -25.51 29.51
N GLU A 131 -10.92 -24.36 29.47
CA GLU A 131 -10.26 -23.04 29.35
C GLU A 131 -9.25 -22.82 30.50
N PRO A 132 -8.06 -22.25 30.23
CA PRO A 132 -7.18 -21.81 31.31
C PRO A 132 -7.82 -20.63 32.06
N PRO A 133 -7.70 -20.55 33.40
CA PRO A 133 -8.29 -19.44 34.15
C PRO A 133 -7.71 -18.10 33.67
N PRO A 134 -8.55 -17.09 33.42
CA PRO A 134 -8.07 -15.80 32.91
C PRO A 134 -7.17 -15.11 33.93
N LYS A 135 -6.01 -14.60 33.48
CA LYS A 135 -5.14 -13.76 34.31
C LYS A 135 -5.91 -12.50 34.74
N SER A 136 -5.79 -12.09 35.99
CA SER A 136 -6.38 -10.83 36.47
C SER A 136 -5.85 -9.64 35.68
N VAL A 137 -6.74 -8.71 35.34
CA VAL A 137 -6.45 -7.48 34.61
C VAL A 137 -6.95 -6.32 35.47
N VAL A 138 -6.12 -5.30 35.66
CA VAL A 138 -6.54 -4.06 36.32
C VAL A 138 -7.31 -3.23 35.31
N LEU A 139 -8.62 -3.08 35.53
CA LEU A 139 -9.46 -2.19 34.75
C LEU A 139 -9.30 -0.76 35.25
N LEU A 140 -9.20 0.18 34.31
CA LEU A 140 -9.13 1.60 34.58
C LEU A 140 -10.44 2.28 34.15
N PRO A 141 -10.83 3.38 34.81
CA PRO A 141 -11.98 4.16 34.38
C PRO A 141 -11.72 4.79 33.01
N ASN A 142 -12.65 4.64 32.06
CA ASN A 142 -12.73 5.52 30.88
C ASN A 142 -12.68 7.00 31.33
N PRO A 143 -11.96 7.88 30.60
CA PRO A 143 -11.88 9.30 30.90
C PRO A 143 -13.23 9.99 30.70
N ASP A 144 -13.46 11.10 31.40
CA ASP A 144 -14.76 11.78 31.41
C ASP A 144 -15.15 12.39 30.05
N SER A 145 -14.18 12.64 29.18
CA SER A 145 -14.37 13.01 27.77
C SER A 145 -14.89 11.87 26.89
N TYR A 146 -14.89 10.61 27.36
CA TYR A 146 -15.26 9.42 26.59
C TYR A 146 -16.27 8.53 27.35
N ARG A 147 -17.54 8.93 27.30
CA ARG A 147 -18.68 8.24 27.93
C ARG A 147 -19.77 7.84 26.89
N PRO A 148 -19.48 6.88 25.98
CA PRO A 148 -20.42 6.41 24.96
C PRO A 148 -21.62 5.65 25.55
N VAL A 149 -22.72 5.57 24.80
CA VAL A 149 -23.84 4.63 25.10
C VAL A 149 -23.55 3.29 24.43
N HIS A 150 -22.95 2.36 25.17
CA HIS A 150 -22.54 1.05 24.63
C HIS A 150 -23.73 0.09 24.41
N ALA A 151 -24.76 0.20 25.27
CA ALA A 151 -25.93 -0.67 25.21
C ALA A 151 -27.21 0.04 25.68
N LEU A 152 -28.32 -0.40 25.10
CA LEU A 152 -29.69 -0.03 25.43
C LEU A 152 -30.48 -1.32 25.62
N ALA A 153 -31.44 -1.34 26.55
CA ALA A 153 -32.38 -2.45 26.70
C ALA A 153 -33.77 -1.94 27.10
N VAL A 154 -34.79 -2.26 26.31
CA VAL A 154 -36.20 -1.93 26.58
C VAL A 154 -36.84 -3.06 27.39
N SER A 155 -37.65 -2.72 28.39
CA SER A 155 -38.36 -3.71 29.21
C SER A 155 -39.41 -4.50 28.40
N PRO A 156 -39.80 -5.73 28.81
CA PRO A 156 -40.78 -6.53 28.09
C PRO A 156 -42.16 -5.86 27.92
N ASP A 157 -42.53 -4.95 28.83
CA ASP A 157 -43.76 -4.16 28.77
C ASP A 157 -43.64 -2.86 27.93
N GLY A 158 -42.44 -2.56 27.41
CA GLY A 158 -42.14 -1.36 26.62
C GLY A 158 -42.07 -0.05 27.41
N ARG A 159 -42.26 -0.05 28.74
CA ARG A 159 -42.41 1.17 29.56
C ARG A 159 -41.13 1.71 30.18
N GLN A 160 -40.04 0.93 30.17
CA GLN A 160 -38.76 1.32 30.74
C GLN A 160 -37.61 1.10 29.75
N LEU A 161 -36.65 2.03 29.76
CA LEU A 161 -35.41 1.95 29.00
C LEU A 161 -34.23 1.97 29.97
N ALA A 162 -33.43 0.91 29.95
CA ALA A 162 -32.14 0.85 30.61
C ALA A 162 -31.06 1.36 29.64
N VAL A 163 -30.21 2.27 30.12
CA VAL A 163 -29.16 2.94 29.33
C VAL A 163 -27.80 2.74 30.00
N ALA A 164 -26.89 2.03 29.33
CA ALA A 164 -25.50 1.88 29.76
C ALA A 164 -24.63 2.98 29.11
N ARG A 165 -24.25 3.99 29.91
CA ARG A 165 -23.40 5.11 29.46
C ARG A 165 -22.08 5.10 30.21
N GLY A 166 -21.01 4.66 29.55
CA GLY A 166 -19.73 4.41 30.19
C GLY A 166 -19.86 3.40 31.34
N ARG A 167 -19.60 3.84 32.58
CA ARG A 167 -19.73 3.03 33.82
C ARG A 167 -21.05 3.19 34.55
N ASP A 168 -21.93 4.06 34.06
CA ASP A 168 -23.18 4.42 34.72
C ASP A 168 -24.36 3.72 34.03
N LEU A 169 -25.20 3.05 34.83
CA LEU A 169 -26.50 2.53 34.39
C LEU A 169 -27.59 3.52 34.78
N PHE A 170 -28.39 3.96 33.82
CA PHE A 170 -29.54 4.82 34.04
C PHE A 170 -30.85 4.11 33.68
N LEU A 171 -31.94 4.53 34.33
CA LEU A 171 -33.29 4.08 34.02
C LEU A 171 -34.16 5.27 33.61
N ALA A 172 -34.79 5.17 32.45
CA ALA A 172 -35.77 6.13 31.96
C ALA A 172 -37.15 5.47 31.82
N GLN A 173 -38.22 6.20 32.15
CA GLN A 173 -39.59 5.82 31.82
C GLN A 173 -40.00 6.34 30.44
N VAL A 174 -40.87 5.58 29.77
CA VAL A 174 -41.12 5.64 28.33
C VAL A 174 -42.63 5.79 28.06
N ASP A 175 -43.22 6.88 28.54
CA ASP A 175 -44.67 7.10 28.52
C ASP A 175 -45.13 7.85 27.26
N THR A 176 -46.05 7.24 26.48
CA THR A 176 -46.82 7.78 25.31
C THR A 176 -46.09 8.59 24.23
N SER A 177 -45.29 9.60 24.55
CA SER A 177 -44.37 10.32 23.65
C SER A 177 -43.10 10.87 24.33
N VAL A 178 -43.00 10.81 25.66
CA VAL A 178 -41.92 11.43 26.46
C VAL A 178 -41.06 10.35 27.11
N VAL A 179 -39.74 10.52 27.05
CA VAL A 179 -38.81 9.68 27.79
C VAL A 179 -38.18 10.49 28.91
N THR A 180 -38.52 10.13 30.15
CA THR A 180 -38.09 10.86 31.36
C THR A 180 -37.05 10.04 32.10
N LEU A 181 -35.84 10.58 32.21
CA LEU A 181 -34.75 9.98 32.98
C LEU A 181 -35.09 10.09 34.47
N LYS A 182 -35.24 8.95 35.18
CA LYS A 182 -35.65 8.95 36.59
C LYS A 182 -34.48 9.18 37.54
N THR A 183 -33.47 8.33 37.45
CA THR A 183 -32.26 8.39 38.28
C THR A 183 -31.14 7.55 37.64
N ARG A 184 -29.92 7.69 38.16
CA ARG A 184 -28.85 6.70 37.96
C ARG A 184 -29.14 5.51 38.88
N VAL A 185 -29.16 4.31 38.33
CA VAL A 185 -29.39 3.07 39.09
C VAL A 185 -28.11 2.64 39.81
N ILE A 186 -26.98 2.68 39.12
CA ILE A 186 -25.68 2.33 39.69
C ILE A 186 -24.53 2.97 38.90
N ARG A 187 -23.45 3.27 39.61
CA ARG A 187 -22.11 3.53 39.05
C ARG A 187 -21.22 2.32 39.35
N LEU A 188 -20.62 1.74 38.31
CA LEU A 188 -19.70 0.60 38.43
C LEU A 188 -18.24 1.03 38.32
N GLU A 189 -17.32 0.13 38.67
CA GLU A 189 -15.89 0.34 38.49
C GLU A 189 -15.49 0.34 37.00
N GLU A 190 -16.16 -0.52 36.21
CA GLU A 190 -15.86 -0.76 34.80
C GLU A 190 -16.92 -0.19 33.86
N THR A 191 -16.59 -0.17 32.57
CA THR A 191 -17.49 0.20 31.48
C THR A 191 -18.46 -0.93 31.17
N LEU A 192 -19.75 -0.61 31.07
CA LEU A 192 -20.80 -1.53 30.64
C LEU A 192 -20.81 -1.63 29.11
N GLU A 193 -20.89 -2.86 28.58
CA GLU A 193 -20.79 -3.17 27.15
C GLU A 193 -22.09 -3.78 26.61
N SER A 194 -22.88 -4.44 27.47
CA SER A 194 -24.14 -5.08 27.12
C SER A 194 -25.17 -5.03 28.26
N LEU A 195 -26.45 -5.04 27.90
CA LEU A 195 -27.60 -5.05 28.83
C LEU A 195 -28.66 -6.04 28.33
N ALA A 196 -29.38 -6.67 29.27
CA ALA A 196 -30.61 -7.41 28.98
C ALA A 196 -31.57 -7.32 30.17
N TRP A 197 -32.88 -7.23 29.92
CA TRP A 197 -33.89 -7.45 30.96
C TRP A 197 -34.10 -8.95 31.18
N VAL A 198 -34.25 -9.37 32.42
CA VAL A 198 -34.46 -10.77 32.81
C VAL A 198 -35.65 -10.91 33.75
N GLU A 199 -36.19 -12.13 33.88
CA GLU A 199 -37.29 -12.48 34.77
C GLU A 199 -38.53 -11.57 34.60
N GLU A 200 -39.03 -11.47 33.37
CA GLU A 200 -40.20 -10.66 33.02
C GLU A 200 -40.08 -9.18 33.43
N GLY A 201 -38.86 -8.63 33.32
CA GLY A 201 -38.58 -7.22 33.59
C GLY A 201 -38.33 -6.88 35.06
N LYS A 202 -38.22 -7.87 35.95
CA LYS A 202 -37.95 -7.65 37.38
C LYS A 202 -36.49 -7.30 37.67
N ARG A 203 -35.55 -7.75 36.85
CA ARG A 203 -34.10 -7.49 37.00
C ARG A 203 -33.45 -7.13 35.66
N ILE A 204 -32.31 -6.46 35.74
CA ILE A 204 -31.44 -6.11 34.61
C ILE A 204 -30.14 -6.90 34.76
N ALA A 205 -29.76 -7.66 33.75
CA ALA A 205 -28.41 -8.20 33.60
C ALA A 205 -27.52 -7.16 32.89
N ALA A 206 -26.38 -6.80 33.49
CA ALA A 206 -25.43 -5.83 32.96
C ALA A 206 -24.04 -6.45 32.83
N GLY A 207 -23.48 -6.44 31.61
CA GLY A 207 -22.24 -7.11 31.25
C GLY A 207 -21.11 -6.12 30.94
N GLY A 208 -19.90 -6.42 31.46
CA GLY A 208 -18.68 -5.66 31.23
C GLY A 208 -17.54 -6.53 30.69
N PHE A 209 -16.40 -6.55 31.38
CA PHE A 209 -15.25 -7.39 31.08
C PHE A 209 -15.13 -8.52 32.11
N ARG A 210 -15.39 -9.76 31.68
CA ARG A 210 -15.39 -10.97 32.52
C ARG A 210 -16.35 -10.95 33.72
N ARG A 211 -17.33 -10.05 33.73
CA ARG A 211 -18.31 -9.89 34.82
C ARG A 211 -19.69 -9.58 34.26
N VAL A 212 -20.70 -10.27 34.79
CA VAL A 212 -22.13 -9.92 34.63
C VAL A 212 -22.75 -9.71 36.01
N LEU A 213 -23.53 -8.64 36.14
CA LEU A 213 -24.23 -8.25 37.36
C LEU A 213 -25.74 -8.35 37.15
N TRP A 214 -26.45 -8.94 38.11
CA TRP A 214 -27.91 -8.91 38.17
C TRP A 214 -28.32 -7.79 39.11
N ILE A 215 -29.06 -6.82 38.59
CA ILE A 215 -29.45 -5.59 39.29
C ILE A 215 -30.98 -5.58 39.40
N ASN A 216 -31.50 -5.43 40.62
CA ASN A 216 -32.91 -5.15 40.86
C ASN A 216 -33.12 -3.62 40.95
N PRO A 217 -33.72 -2.97 39.95
CA PRO A 217 -33.90 -1.52 39.94
C PRO A 217 -34.94 -1.01 40.96
N ALA A 218 -35.69 -1.91 41.63
CA ALA A 218 -36.62 -1.55 42.70
C ALA A 218 -36.00 -1.61 44.11
N SER A 219 -34.77 -2.10 44.25
CA SER A 219 -34.07 -2.17 45.55
C SER A 219 -33.36 -0.85 45.88
N PRO A 220 -33.35 -0.38 47.14
CA PRO A 220 -32.54 0.77 47.56
C PRO A 220 -31.03 0.52 47.41
N GLY A 221 -30.27 1.56 47.09
CA GLY A 221 -28.81 1.49 46.95
C GLY A 221 -28.35 0.93 45.60
N SER A 222 -27.30 0.10 45.59
CA SER A 222 -26.72 -0.43 44.34
C SER A 222 -27.60 -1.45 43.62
N GLY A 223 -28.58 -2.04 44.30
CA GLY A 223 -29.51 -3.02 43.74
C GLY A 223 -28.91 -4.34 43.23
N ILE A 224 -27.59 -4.57 43.36
CA ILE A 224 -26.95 -5.81 42.90
C ILE A 224 -27.45 -7.00 43.72
N SER A 225 -28.15 -7.94 43.09
CA SER A 225 -28.65 -9.16 43.73
C SER A 225 -27.67 -10.34 43.61
N SER A 226 -26.91 -10.43 42.52
CA SER A 226 -25.95 -11.52 42.27
C SER A 226 -24.95 -11.15 41.17
N THR A 227 -23.85 -11.90 41.07
CA THR A 227 -22.71 -11.61 40.18
C THR A 227 -22.14 -12.91 39.62
N LEU A 228 -21.82 -12.91 38.32
CA LEU A 228 -21.07 -13.97 37.65
C LEU A 228 -19.70 -13.42 37.21
N THR A 229 -18.62 -14.03 37.70
CA THR A 229 -17.23 -13.75 37.31
C THR A 229 -16.46 -14.99 36.87
N HIS A 230 -16.86 -16.18 37.36
CA HIS A 230 -16.23 -17.44 36.99
C HIS A 230 -16.68 -17.89 35.59
N SER A 231 -15.77 -18.53 34.85
CA SER A 231 -16.02 -19.02 33.50
C SER A 231 -16.41 -17.93 32.47
N LEU A 232 -15.86 -16.73 32.61
CA LEU A 232 -15.94 -15.63 31.63
C LEU A 232 -14.52 -15.13 31.29
N SER A 233 -14.19 -15.05 30.00
CA SER A 233 -12.79 -14.92 29.55
C SER A 233 -12.42 -13.57 28.93
N GLY A 234 -13.40 -12.73 28.56
CA GLY A 234 -13.14 -11.44 27.90
C GLY A 234 -14.32 -10.44 27.94
N ARG A 235 -14.43 -9.58 26.91
CA ARG A 235 -15.51 -8.58 26.81
C ARG A 235 -16.85 -9.27 26.54
N ILE A 236 -17.93 -8.75 27.12
CA ILE A 236 -19.28 -9.28 26.95
C ILE A 236 -20.07 -8.37 26.01
N LEU A 237 -20.07 -8.71 24.73
CA LEU A 237 -20.50 -7.81 23.64
C LEU A 237 -22.01 -7.86 23.34
N ALA A 238 -22.69 -8.94 23.77
CA ALA A 238 -24.13 -9.11 23.63
C ALA A 238 -24.69 -10.06 24.70
N MET A 239 -25.93 -9.84 25.11
CA MET A 239 -26.70 -10.71 26.00
C MET A 239 -28.17 -10.73 25.58
N LYS A 240 -28.86 -11.86 25.79
CA LYS A 240 -30.30 -12.04 25.51
C LYS A 240 -30.93 -12.95 26.56
N TRP A 241 -32.13 -12.60 27.03
CA TRP A 241 -32.92 -13.46 27.92
C TRP A 241 -33.75 -14.46 27.10
N HIS A 242 -33.70 -15.74 27.49
CA HIS A 242 -34.54 -16.79 26.94
C HIS A 242 -35.63 -17.13 27.95
N ALA A 243 -36.79 -16.49 27.80
CA ALA A 243 -37.93 -16.64 28.70
C ALA A 243 -38.43 -18.09 28.85
N PRO A 244 -38.53 -18.93 27.79
CA PRO A 244 -39.05 -20.30 27.93
C PRO A 244 -38.26 -21.21 28.87
N SER A 245 -36.95 -21.02 29.02
CA SER A 245 -36.10 -21.77 29.97
C SER A 245 -35.69 -20.99 31.21
N GLY A 246 -36.04 -19.70 31.30
CA GLY A 246 -35.59 -18.82 32.38
C GLY A 246 -34.06 -18.66 32.43
N SER A 247 -33.40 -18.57 31.27
CA SER A 247 -31.93 -18.55 31.16
C SER A 247 -31.41 -17.29 30.46
N LEU A 248 -30.23 -16.81 30.87
CA LEU A 248 -29.52 -15.72 30.20
C LEU A 248 -28.47 -16.28 29.22
N LEU A 249 -28.51 -15.83 27.97
CA LEU A 249 -27.44 -16.05 27.00
C LEU A 249 -26.44 -14.90 27.05
N ILE A 250 -25.15 -15.26 27.04
CA ILE A 250 -24.01 -14.36 27.11
C ILE A 250 -23.09 -14.65 25.92
N ALA A 251 -22.71 -13.63 25.16
CA ALA A 251 -21.61 -13.68 24.20
C ALA A 251 -20.35 -13.06 24.82
N ASP A 252 -19.33 -13.88 25.08
CA ASP A 252 -18.02 -13.41 25.54
C ASP A 252 -16.86 -13.82 24.61
N GLU A 253 -15.72 -13.16 24.79
CA GLU A 253 -14.48 -13.46 24.09
C GLU A 253 -13.63 -14.45 24.92
N GLY A 254 -13.27 -15.59 24.34
CA GLY A 254 -12.28 -16.51 24.90
C GLY A 254 -10.86 -15.91 24.95
N ALA A 255 -9.93 -16.58 25.62
CA ALA A 255 -8.55 -16.11 25.82
C ALA A 255 -7.76 -15.80 24.51
N ARG A 256 -8.23 -16.30 23.36
CA ARG A 256 -7.66 -16.05 22.01
C ARG A 256 -8.52 -15.12 21.14
N ARG A 257 -9.52 -14.45 21.73
CA ARG A 257 -10.60 -13.68 21.06
C ARG A 257 -11.56 -14.52 20.20
N GLU A 258 -11.56 -15.84 20.41
CA GLU A 258 -12.57 -16.76 19.88
C GLU A 258 -13.93 -16.45 20.52
N GLY A 259 -15.01 -16.45 19.75
CA GLY A 259 -16.34 -16.09 20.23
C GLY A 259 -17.08 -17.27 20.86
N PHE A 260 -17.49 -17.13 22.11
CA PHE A 260 -18.25 -18.15 22.85
C PHE A 260 -19.69 -17.70 23.12
N VAL A 261 -20.59 -18.67 23.20
CA VAL A 261 -21.94 -18.50 23.77
C VAL A 261 -22.00 -19.30 25.05
N ARG A 262 -22.49 -18.67 26.13
CA ARG A 262 -22.71 -19.28 27.43
C ARG A 262 -24.16 -19.10 27.86
N VAL A 263 -24.78 -20.15 28.37
CA VAL A 263 -26.13 -20.17 28.91
C VAL A 263 -26.04 -20.24 30.43
N VAL A 264 -26.67 -19.29 31.10
CA VAL A 264 -26.64 -19.11 32.55
C VAL A 264 -28.03 -19.33 33.14
N GLU A 265 -28.10 -20.14 34.19
CA GLU A 265 -29.33 -20.55 34.87
C GLU A 265 -29.27 -20.24 36.36
N GLY A 266 -30.45 -20.03 36.97
CA GLY A 266 -30.63 -19.97 38.43
C GLY A 266 -30.63 -18.57 39.06
N SER A 267 -31.10 -18.51 40.31
CA SER A 267 -31.05 -17.30 41.15
C SER A 267 -29.61 -16.93 41.54
N GLU A 268 -28.78 -17.95 41.80
CA GLU A 268 -27.33 -17.87 41.80
C GLU A 268 -26.80 -18.17 40.38
N PRO A 269 -26.27 -17.18 39.65
CA PRO A 269 -25.96 -17.33 38.25
C PRO A 269 -24.77 -18.28 38.05
N ARG A 270 -25.02 -19.42 37.40
CA ARG A 270 -23.98 -20.39 37.00
C ARG A 270 -24.08 -20.72 35.52
N VAL A 271 -22.93 -20.91 34.85
CA VAL A 271 -22.89 -21.37 33.45
C VAL A 271 -23.33 -22.83 33.41
N ALA A 272 -24.48 -23.09 32.80
CA ALA A 272 -25.05 -24.43 32.63
C ALA A 272 -24.57 -25.09 31.33
N ARG A 273 -24.45 -24.32 30.25
CA ARG A 273 -23.97 -24.78 28.93
C ARG A 273 -23.05 -23.73 28.29
N SER A 274 -22.05 -24.16 27.53
CA SER A 274 -21.19 -23.26 26.76
C SER A 274 -20.60 -23.94 25.53
N TRP A 275 -20.52 -23.21 24.42
CA TRP A 275 -19.85 -23.68 23.21
C TRP A 275 -19.13 -22.53 22.49
N LYS A 276 -18.12 -22.89 21.70
CA LYS A 276 -17.46 -21.96 20.77
C LYS A 276 -18.40 -21.74 19.58
N ALA A 277 -18.87 -20.51 19.40
CA ALA A 277 -19.75 -20.15 18.31
C ALA A 277 -18.98 -19.61 17.09
N HIS A 278 -17.88 -18.87 17.29
CA HIS A 278 -17.13 -18.25 16.21
C HIS A 278 -15.63 -18.39 16.40
N ALA A 279 -14.87 -18.34 15.29
CA ALA A 279 -13.41 -18.31 15.34
C ALA A 279 -12.84 -16.96 15.83
N ASP A 280 -13.71 -15.96 15.99
CA ASP A 280 -13.42 -14.58 16.38
C ASP A 280 -14.61 -14.02 17.20
N SER A 281 -14.53 -12.79 17.74
CA SER A 281 -15.55 -12.19 18.62
C SER A 281 -17.00 -12.31 18.09
N VAL A 282 -17.97 -12.57 18.98
CA VAL A 282 -19.41 -12.49 18.65
C VAL A 282 -19.94 -11.10 19.00
N PHE A 283 -20.43 -10.34 18.01
CA PHE A 283 -20.87 -8.95 18.21
C PHE A 283 -22.34 -8.79 18.61
N ALA A 284 -23.19 -9.71 18.15
CA ALA A 284 -24.62 -9.69 18.38
C ALA A 284 -25.18 -11.10 18.49
N LEU A 285 -26.26 -11.22 19.27
CA LEU A 285 -27.08 -12.40 19.48
C LEU A 285 -28.54 -12.02 19.23
N ASP A 286 -29.32 -12.92 18.64
CA ASP A 286 -30.77 -12.80 18.62
C ASP A 286 -31.46 -14.16 18.72
N LEU A 287 -32.67 -14.20 19.25
CA LEU A 287 -33.47 -15.41 19.45
C LEU A 287 -34.71 -15.38 18.57
N SER A 288 -35.16 -16.53 18.10
CA SER A 288 -36.48 -16.66 17.46
C SER A 288 -37.60 -16.39 18.49
N ALA A 289 -38.75 -15.91 18.01
CA ALA A 289 -39.90 -15.65 18.88
C ALA A 289 -40.43 -16.90 19.61
N ASP A 290 -40.15 -18.11 19.09
CA ASP A 290 -40.48 -19.39 19.71
C ASP A 290 -39.35 -19.96 20.60
N GLY A 291 -38.22 -19.24 20.74
CA GLY A 291 -37.06 -19.61 21.56
C GLY A 291 -36.14 -20.70 20.99
N LYS A 292 -36.57 -21.44 19.96
CA LYS A 292 -35.86 -22.64 19.48
C LYS A 292 -34.54 -22.35 18.76
N TRP A 293 -34.42 -21.17 18.13
CA TRP A 293 -33.28 -20.82 17.30
C TRP A 293 -32.52 -19.63 17.86
N LEU A 294 -31.19 -19.74 17.88
CA LEU A 294 -30.27 -18.67 18.21
C LEU A 294 -29.50 -18.26 16.94
N ALA A 295 -29.38 -16.96 16.69
CA ALA A 295 -28.50 -16.40 15.68
C ALA A 295 -27.31 -15.68 16.32
N THR A 296 -26.13 -15.80 15.72
CA THR A 296 -24.88 -15.20 16.22
C THR A 296 -24.12 -14.47 15.10
N ALA A 297 -23.67 -13.25 15.36
CA ALA A 297 -22.93 -12.40 14.41
C ALA A 297 -21.41 -12.46 14.68
N GLY A 298 -20.62 -12.89 13.69
CA GLY A 298 -19.20 -13.21 13.86
C GLY A 298 -18.20 -12.22 13.28
N GLY A 299 -17.11 -11.99 14.02
CA GLY A 299 -15.87 -11.38 13.50
C GLY A 299 -15.13 -12.22 12.46
N ASP A 300 -15.46 -13.51 12.35
CA ASP A 300 -14.99 -14.43 11.31
C ASP A 300 -15.78 -14.31 9.99
N LYS A 301 -16.49 -13.19 9.80
CA LYS A 301 -17.20 -12.78 8.57
C LYS A 301 -18.44 -13.61 8.21
N VAL A 302 -18.94 -14.44 9.13
CA VAL A 302 -20.14 -15.25 8.95
C VAL A 302 -21.15 -14.99 10.05
N ALA A 303 -22.43 -15.20 9.75
CA ALA A 303 -23.45 -15.40 10.77
C ALA A 303 -23.73 -16.91 10.92
N ARG A 304 -24.11 -17.35 12.10
CA ARG A 304 -24.48 -18.76 12.36
C ARG A 304 -25.84 -18.86 13.03
N VAL A 305 -26.52 -19.97 12.78
CA VAL A 305 -27.81 -20.32 13.39
C VAL A 305 -27.69 -21.65 14.12
N TRP A 306 -28.18 -21.70 15.36
CA TRP A 306 -28.04 -22.80 16.30
C TRP A 306 -29.39 -23.27 16.82
N GLU A 307 -29.49 -24.56 17.12
CA GLU A 307 -30.59 -25.14 17.89
C GLU A 307 -30.34 -24.86 19.38
N PHE A 308 -31.25 -24.14 20.03
CA PHE A 308 -31.02 -23.62 21.38
C PHE A 308 -30.81 -24.73 22.43
N ASP A 309 -31.58 -25.82 22.37
CA ASP A 309 -31.54 -26.88 23.40
C ASP A 309 -30.32 -27.79 23.26
N SER A 310 -29.86 -28.06 22.04
CA SER A 310 -28.69 -28.93 21.79
C SER A 310 -27.37 -28.18 21.66
N GLY A 311 -27.40 -26.88 21.36
CA GLY A 311 -26.22 -26.09 21.00
C GLY A 311 -25.62 -26.46 19.63
N LYS A 312 -26.38 -27.18 18.80
CA LYS A 312 -25.92 -27.68 17.50
C LYS A 312 -26.01 -26.59 16.42
N GLU A 313 -24.95 -26.44 15.62
CA GLU A 313 -24.94 -25.59 14.43
C GLU A 313 -25.89 -26.17 13.35
N ILE A 314 -26.78 -25.33 12.83
CA ILE A 314 -27.77 -25.70 11.79
C ILE A 314 -27.38 -25.11 10.44
N ALA A 315 -26.93 -23.85 10.44
CA ALA A 315 -26.55 -23.11 9.25
C ALA A 315 -25.38 -22.17 9.53
N VAL A 316 -24.48 -22.08 8.55
CA VAL A 316 -23.48 -21.02 8.40
C VAL A 316 -23.93 -20.17 7.22
N LEU A 317 -24.00 -18.85 7.42
CA LEU A 317 -24.47 -17.89 6.43
C LEU A 317 -23.26 -17.07 5.95
N GLU A 318 -22.80 -17.40 4.74
CA GLU A 318 -21.64 -16.80 4.09
C GLU A 318 -22.03 -15.69 3.11
N GLY A 319 -21.07 -14.85 2.74
CA GLY A 319 -21.25 -13.81 1.71
C GLY A 319 -21.02 -12.36 2.16
N HIS A 320 -20.67 -12.12 3.42
CA HIS A 320 -20.06 -10.85 3.84
C HIS A 320 -18.55 -10.86 3.57
N THR A 321 -17.99 -9.74 3.11
CA THR A 321 -16.54 -9.62 2.83
C THR A 321 -15.73 -9.15 4.06
N ALA A 322 -16.43 -8.62 5.07
CA ALA A 322 -15.90 -8.18 6.37
C ALA A 322 -16.77 -8.72 7.53
N GLN A 323 -16.51 -8.27 8.75
CA GLN A 323 -17.15 -8.73 9.99
C GLN A 323 -18.67 -8.57 9.94
N VAL A 324 -19.41 -9.53 10.51
CA VAL A 324 -20.86 -9.40 10.74
C VAL A 324 -21.06 -8.81 12.12
N LEU A 325 -21.62 -7.61 12.21
CA LEU A 325 -21.78 -6.83 13.44
C LEU A 325 -23.17 -7.02 14.08
N GLY A 326 -24.20 -7.27 13.28
CA GLY A 326 -25.59 -7.43 13.73
C GLY A 326 -26.30 -8.65 13.12
N VAL A 327 -27.23 -9.22 13.89
CA VAL A 327 -28.19 -10.26 13.46
C VAL A 327 -29.59 -9.91 14.00
N ALA A 328 -30.65 -10.24 13.26
CA ALA A 328 -32.04 -10.17 13.73
C ALA A 328 -32.94 -11.20 13.02
N PHE A 329 -33.78 -11.94 13.75
CA PHE A 329 -34.78 -12.85 13.17
C PHE A 329 -36.07 -12.12 12.78
N ASN A 330 -36.69 -12.54 11.67
CA ASN A 330 -38.09 -12.15 11.42
C ASN A 330 -39.05 -12.87 12.39
N THR A 331 -40.30 -12.38 12.52
CA THR A 331 -41.32 -12.88 13.46
C THR A 331 -41.47 -14.41 13.47
N ASN A 332 -41.44 -15.04 12.29
CA ASN A 332 -41.69 -16.48 12.13
C ASN A 332 -40.40 -17.32 12.06
N ALA A 333 -39.23 -16.71 12.31
CA ALA A 333 -37.90 -17.31 12.17
C ALA A 333 -37.65 -18.06 10.84
N THR A 334 -38.25 -17.56 9.75
CA THR A 334 -38.02 -18.06 8.38
C THR A 334 -36.88 -17.31 7.68
N GLN A 335 -36.57 -16.09 8.14
CA GLN A 335 -35.51 -15.26 7.60
C GLN A 335 -34.61 -14.71 8.71
N LEU A 336 -33.35 -14.48 8.37
CA LEU A 336 -32.39 -13.77 9.21
C LEU A 336 -31.82 -12.56 8.46
N ALA A 337 -31.86 -11.39 9.09
CA ALA A 337 -31.13 -10.21 8.64
C ALA A 337 -29.73 -10.18 9.27
N THR A 338 -28.71 -9.85 8.48
CA THR A 338 -27.32 -9.72 8.91
C THR A 338 -26.71 -8.41 8.42
N GLY A 339 -26.08 -7.67 9.33
CA GLY A 339 -25.47 -6.36 9.06
C GLY A 339 -23.95 -6.47 9.17
N GLY A 340 -23.23 -6.02 8.15
CA GLY A 340 -21.77 -6.16 8.09
C GLY A 340 -20.99 -4.85 8.07
N ALA A 341 -19.72 -4.93 8.45
CA ALA A 341 -18.71 -3.90 8.19
C ALA A 341 -18.41 -3.73 6.68
N ASP A 342 -18.86 -4.67 5.84
CA ASP A 342 -18.84 -4.56 4.37
C ASP A 342 -19.93 -3.63 3.81
N LYS A 343 -20.60 -2.85 4.69
CA LYS A 343 -21.62 -1.85 4.35
C LYS A 343 -22.88 -2.43 3.71
N ALA A 344 -23.05 -3.74 3.81
CA ALA A 344 -24.19 -4.47 3.27
C ALA A 344 -25.13 -4.92 4.40
N LEU A 345 -26.44 -4.77 4.16
CA LEU A 345 -27.48 -5.55 4.81
C LEU A 345 -27.77 -6.76 3.94
N LYS A 346 -27.75 -7.97 4.48
CA LYS A 346 -28.13 -9.19 3.75
C LYS A 346 -29.29 -9.88 4.49
N ILE A 347 -30.26 -10.38 3.73
CA ILE A 347 -31.35 -11.20 4.27
C ILE A 347 -31.19 -12.60 3.70
N TYR A 348 -31.22 -13.61 4.58
CA TYR A 348 -31.10 -15.02 4.23
C TYR A 348 -32.44 -15.73 4.47
N ASP A 349 -32.82 -16.63 3.55
CA ASP A 349 -33.88 -17.61 3.78
C ASP A 349 -33.27 -18.80 4.53
N LEU A 350 -33.80 -19.14 5.71
CA LEU A 350 -33.21 -20.16 6.58
C LEU A 350 -33.52 -21.60 6.14
N ARG A 351 -34.49 -21.79 5.23
CA ARG A 351 -34.84 -23.09 4.65
C ARG A 351 -33.94 -23.42 3.47
N THR A 352 -33.67 -22.47 2.57
CA THR A 352 -32.72 -22.69 1.46
C THR A 352 -31.26 -22.44 1.86
N ARG A 353 -31.03 -21.63 2.91
CA ARG A 353 -29.73 -21.09 3.34
C ARG A 353 -29.09 -20.14 2.34
N GLU A 354 -29.84 -19.71 1.32
CA GLU A 354 -29.38 -18.79 0.30
C GLU A 354 -29.62 -17.33 0.71
N LYS A 355 -28.79 -16.44 0.17
CA LYS A 355 -28.94 -14.99 0.30
C LYS A 355 -30.13 -14.55 -0.55
N ALA A 356 -31.26 -14.26 0.10
CA ALA A 356 -32.50 -13.86 -0.55
C ALA A 356 -32.50 -12.40 -1.02
N VAL A 357 -31.89 -11.48 -0.26
CA VAL A 357 -31.95 -10.03 -0.53
C VAL A 357 -30.66 -9.33 -0.06
N THR A 358 -30.29 -8.25 -0.74
CA THR A 358 -29.32 -7.23 -0.26
C THR A 358 -29.94 -5.85 -0.53
N PRO A 359 -30.64 -5.22 0.44
CA PRO A 359 -31.30 -3.94 0.23
C PRO A 359 -30.38 -2.78 0.61
N GLY A 360 -30.44 -1.69 -0.17
CA GLY A 360 -29.71 -0.46 0.08
C GLY A 360 -28.25 -0.45 -0.38
N ASN A 361 -27.62 0.73 -0.30
CA ASN A 361 -26.20 0.95 -0.57
C ASN A 361 -25.64 1.94 0.45
N HIS A 362 -25.06 1.43 1.54
CA HIS A 362 -24.68 2.24 2.69
C HIS A 362 -23.23 2.74 2.62
N ARG A 363 -22.96 3.89 3.24
CA ARG A 363 -21.64 4.53 3.22
C ARG A 363 -20.68 4.01 4.30
N ALA A 364 -21.21 3.42 5.37
CA ALA A 364 -20.46 2.80 6.46
C ALA A 364 -21.09 1.46 6.88
N GLY A 365 -20.40 0.70 7.75
CA GLY A 365 -20.87 -0.59 8.25
C GLY A 365 -22.21 -0.49 8.99
N LEU A 366 -22.96 -1.60 9.04
CA LEU A 366 -24.23 -1.69 9.77
C LEU A 366 -24.02 -2.42 11.10
N SER A 367 -24.12 -1.69 12.21
CA SER A 367 -23.69 -2.11 13.55
C SER A 367 -24.81 -2.74 14.39
N GLY A 368 -26.04 -2.25 14.26
CA GLY A 368 -27.19 -2.67 15.06
C GLY A 368 -28.37 -3.04 14.17
N LEU A 369 -29.00 -4.18 14.45
CA LEU A 369 -30.21 -4.66 13.77
C LEU A 369 -31.29 -5.01 14.79
N ARG A 370 -32.55 -4.64 14.51
CA ARG A 370 -33.73 -5.03 15.29
C ARG A 370 -34.92 -5.28 14.38
N TRP A 371 -35.57 -6.43 14.54
CA TRP A 371 -36.77 -6.81 13.80
C TRP A 371 -37.87 -7.16 14.82
N PRO A 372 -38.70 -6.17 15.23
CA PRO A 372 -39.71 -6.37 16.27
C PRO A 372 -40.74 -7.41 15.84
N HIS A 373 -40.97 -8.45 16.66
CA HIS A 373 -41.84 -9.57 16.28
C HIS A 373 -43.29 -9.13 15.97
N ALA A 374 -43.77 -8.01 16.52
CA ALA A 374 -45.11 -7.48 16.27
C ALA A 374 -45.33 -6.89 14.87
N HIS A 375 -44.26 -6.60 14.09
CA HIS A 375 -44.38 -5.93 12.79
C HIS A 375 -43.43 -6.47 11.71
N SER A 376 -43.86 -6.37 10.45
CA SER A 376 -43.08 -6.70 9.24
C SER A 376 -42.06 -5.61 8.87
N MET A 377 -41.34 -5.06 9.87
CA MET A 377 -40.36 -3.98 9.70
C MET A 377 -39.02 -4.34 10.34
N LEU A 378 -37.94 -4.05 9.63
CA LEU A 378 -36.57 -4.19 10.11
C LEU A 378 -35.96 -2.80 10.31
N PHE A 379 -35.30 -2.58 11.44
CA PHE A 379 -34.51 -1.38 11.72
C PHE A 379 -33.03 -1.71 11.72
N ALA A 380 -32.22 -0.84 11.10
CA ALA A 380 -30.77 -0.92 11.09
C ALA A 380 -30.13 0.41 11.49
N SER A 381 -28.93 0.35 12.05
CA SER A 381 -28.09 1.51 12.33
C SER A 381 -26.72 1.38 11.67
N SER A 382 -26.18 2.49 11.17
CA SER A 382 -24.87 2.55 10.54
C SER A 382 -23.85 3.30 11.38
N GLU A 383 -22.57 2.97 11.18
CA GLU A 383 -21.44 3.63 11.83
C GLU A 383 -21.21 5.06 11.33
N ASP A 384 -21.93 5.52 10.29
CA ASP A 384 -21.99 6.93 9.86
C ASP A 384 -23.02 7.79 10.64
N GLY A 385 -23.76 7.19 11.58
CA GLY A 385 -24.83 7.87 12.32
C GLY A 385 -26.22 7.70 11.71
N GLY A 386 -26.37 7.07 10.55
CA GLY A 386 -27.66 6.80 9.94
C GLY A 386 -28.48 5.72 10.65
N VAL A 387 -29.79 5.95 10.79
CA VAL A 387 -30.78 4.94 11.22
C VAL A 387 -31.80 4.73 10.10
N TYR A 388 -32.01 3.47 9.73
CA TYR A 388 -32.76 3.04 8.55
C TYR A 388 -33.90 2.10 8.95
N ARG A 389 -35.01 2.18 8.21
CA ARG A 389 -36.17 1.30 8.31
C ARG A 389 -36.39 0.63 6.96
N TYR A 390 -36.60 -0.68 6.97
CA TYR A 390 -36.93 -1.47 5.79
C TYR A 390 -38.31 -2.10 5.95
N THR A 391 -39.15 -1.95 4.93
CA THR A 391 -40.46 -2.61 4.82
C THR A 391 -40.54 -3.38 3.51
N ASP A 392 -41.53 -4.27 3.37
CA ASP A 392 -41.84 -4.95 2.10
C ASP A 392 -40.66 -5.74 1.49
N LEU A 393 -39.84 -6.35 2.34
CA LEU A 393 -38.69 -7.19 1.94
C LEU A 393 -39.18 -8.43 1.17
N LYS A 394 -38.92 -8.48 -0.14
CA LYS A 394 -39.39 -9.54 -1.05
C LYS A 394 -38.27 -10.51 -1.38
N VAL A 395 -38.51 -11.80 -1.14
CA VAL A 395 -37.59 -12.88 -1.52
C VAL A 395 -37.61 -13.07 -3.04
N HIS A 396 -36.44 -13.03 -3.68
CA HIS A 396 -36.25 -13.51 -5.04
C HIS A 396 -34.93 -14.29 -5.16
N SER A 397 -34.88 -15.27 -6.06
CA SER A 397 -33.74 -16.17 -6.25
C SER A 397 -32.76 -15.74 -7.35
N GLY A 398 -32.99 -14.60 -8.01
CA GLY A 398 -32.20 -14.14 -9.16
C GLY A 398 -31.37 -12.87 -8.91
N GLU A 399 -30.30 -12.69 -9.69
CA GLU A 399 -29.37 -11.54 -9.60
C GLU A 399 -29.92 -10.19 -10.14
N GLN A 400 -31.13 -10.16 -10.70
CA GLN A 400 -31.68 -8.96 -11.36
C GLN A 400 -33.02 -8.52 -10.78
N SER A 401 -32.99 -7.78 -9.67
CA SER A 401 -33.99 -6.74 -9.39
C SER A 401 -33.41 -5.68 -8.46
N SER A 402 -33.65 -4.39 -8.76
CA SER A 402 -33.16 -3.26 -7.96
C SER A 402 -34.15 -2.79 -6.88
N ALA A 403 -35.28 -3.48 -6.70
CA ALA A 403 -36.38 -3.11 -5.80
C ALA A 403 -36.73 -4.28 -4.86
N THR A 404 -35.79 -4.58 -3.96
CA THR A 404 -35.82 -5.77 -3.09
C THR A 404 -36.50 -5.54 -1.73
N GLY A 405 -36.79 -4.27 -1.41
CA GLY A 405 -37.54 -3.79 -0.26
C GLY A 405 -37.59 -2.27 -0.23
N ASN A 406 -38.47 -1.69 0.57
CA ASN A 406 -38.62 -0.25 0.75
C ASN A 406 -37.70 0.26 1.87
N GLU A 407 -36.58 0.89 1.52
CA GLU A 407 -35.68 1.57 2.46
C GLU A 407 -36.15 3.01 2.76
N LYS A 408 -36.15 3.39 4.04
CA LYS A 408 -36.31 4.79 4.49
C LYS A 408 -35.29 5.12 5.58
N LYS A 409 -34.44 6.14 5.36
CA LYS A 409 -33.65 6.75 6.44
C LYS A 409 -34.61 7.49 7.39
N ILE A 410 -34.62 7.11 8.67
CA ILE A 410 -35.49 7.68 9.71
C ILE A 410 -34.74 8.60 10.68
N GLY A 411 -33.41 8.50 10.74
CA GLY A 411 -32.59 9.33 11.60
C GLY A 411 -31.17 9.51 11.07
N ASP A 412 -30.54 10.59 11.50
CA ASP A 412 -29.11 10.88 11.30
C ASP A 412 -28.58 11.51 12.58
N LEU A 413 -27.59 10.88 13.22
CA LEU A 413 -27.06 11.31 14.51
C LEU A 413 -25.71 12.05 14.42
N GLU A 414 -25.11 12.16 13.24
CA GLU A 414 -23.75 12.71 12.98
C GLU A 414 -22.59 11.92 13.64
N ASP A 415 -22.81 11.31 14.80
CA ASP A 415 -21.91 10.38 15.47
C ASP A 415 -22.28 8.90 15.23
N PRO A 416 -21.29 7.97 15.21
CA PRO A 416 -21.54 6.55 15.06
C PRO A 416 -22.53 6.00 16.09
N VAL A 417 -23.53 5.25 15.63
CA VAL A 417 -24.48 4.53 16.48
C VAL A 417 -23.80 3.28 17.05
N SER A 418 -23.60 3.28 18.37
CA SER A 418 -22.97 2.19 19.13
C SER A 418 -23.98 1.14 19.62
N SER A 419 -25.25 1.51 19.74
CA SER A 419 -26.34 0.61 20.14
C SER A 419 -27.68 1.02 19.53
N LEU A 420 -28.47 0.05 19.08
CA LEU A 420 -29.83 0.21 18.55
C LEU A 420 -30.77 -0.76 19.27
N GLU A 421 -31.89 -0.26 19.76
CA GLU A 421 -32.96 -1.06 20.37
C GLU A 421 -34.33 -0.59 19.86
N ALA A 422 -35.33 -1.47 19.89
CA ALA A 422 -36.71 -1.15 19.51
C ALA A 422 -37.68 -1.61 20.60
N SER A 423 -38.85 -0.98 20.69
CA SER A 423 -39.90 -1.48 21.57
C SER A 423 -40.45 -2.83 21.06
N PRO A 424 -40.97 -3.71 21.94
CA PRO A 424 -41.48 -5.03 21.52
C PRO A 424 -42.61 -4.95 20.48
N ASP A 425 -43.42 -3.91 20.58
CA ASP A 425 -44.50 -3.54 19.64
C ASP A 425 -44.00 -2.79 18.40
N GLY A 426 -42.68 -2.64 18.20
CA GLY A 426 -42.06 -1.93 17.07
C GLY A 426 -42.48 -0.47 16.87
N SER A 427 -43.19 0.14 17.81
CA SER A 427 -43.72 1.51 17.67
C SER A 427 -42.66 2.58 17.88
N ARG A 428 -41.56 2.25 18.58
CA ARG A 428 -40.45 3.17 18.89
C ARG A 428 -39.08 2.55 18.65
N VAL A 429 -38.14 3.40 18.24
CA VAL A 429 -36.73 3.04 17.99
C VAL A 429 -35.83 3.95 18.82
N PHE A 430 -34.83 3.36 19.48
CA PHE A 430 -33.87 4.03 20.35
C PHE A 430 -32.46 3.80 19.81
N ALA A 431 -31.71 4.87 19.52
CA ALA A 431 -30.31 4.79 19.10
C ALA A 431 -29.40 5.55 20.06
N GLY A 432 -28.33 4.89 20.51
CA GLY A 432 -27.28 5.45 21.36
C GLY A 432 -25.99 5.67 20.59
N THR A 433 -25.30 6.79 20.81
CA THR A 433 -24.07 7.16 20.09
C THR A 433 -22.79 7.03 20.92
N GLN A 434 -21.65 7.00 20.22
CA GLN A 434 -20.33 7.11 20.84
C GLN A 434 -20.11 8.43 21.61
N ALA A 435 -20.81 9.51 21.26
CA ALA A 435 -20.78 10.78 22.01
C ALA A 435 -21.60 10.74 23.31
N GLY A 436 -22.28 9.65 23.63
CA GLY A 436 -23.04 9.51 24.86
C GLY A 436 -24.46 10.08 24.79
N THR A 437 -25.01 10.26 23.59
CA THR A 437 -26.40 10.73 23.36
C THR A 437 -27.35 9.55 23.14
N VAL A 438 -28.64 9.74 23.41
CA VAL A 438 -29.71 8.82 22.96
C VAL A 438 -30.77 9.61 22.20
N ARG A 439 -31.18 9.14 21.03
CA ARG A 439 -32.31 9.70 20.25
C ARG A 439 -33.38 8.65 20.02
N ILE A 440 -34.63 9.12 19.87
CA ILE A 440 -35.83 8.29 19.95
C ILE A 440 -36.81 8.70 18.87
N TRP A 441 -37.26 7.74 18.05
CA TRP A 441 -38.21 7.97 16.96
C TRP A 441 -39.45 7.08 17.10
N ASP A 442 -40.54 7.49 16.46
CA ASP A 442 -41.63 6.57 16.12
C ASP A 442 -41.27 5.71 14.89
N LYS A 443 -42.11 4.71 14.61
CA LYS A 443 -41.98 3.81 13.45
C LYS A 443 -42.08 4.52 12.10
N GLU A 444 -42.64 5.73 12.02
CA GLU A 444 -42.70 6.57 10.82
C GLU A 444 -41.40 7.36 10.59
N GLY A 445 -40.59 7.57 11.63
CA GLY A 445 -39.33 8.33 11.62
C GLY A 445 -39.45 9.76 12.14
N LYS A 446 -40.52 10.10 12.85
CA LYS A 446 -40.63 11.36 13.59
C LYS A 446 -39.83 11.26 14.89
N LEU A 447 -38.97 12.24 15.15
CA LEU A 447 -38.24 12.33 16.42
C LEU A 447 -39.23 12.61 17.57
N LEU A 448 -39.29 11.70 18.55
CA LEU A 448 -40.14 11.81 19.75
C LEU A 448 -39.38 12.46 20.91
N GLY A 449 -38.07 12.22 21.02
CA GLY A 449 -37.27 12.74 22.12
C GLY A 449 -35.77 12.53 21.96
N LYS A 450 -35.00 13.18 22.84
CA LYS A 450 -33.55 13.06 22.93
C LYS A 450 -33.09 13.16 24.39
N LEU A 451 -32.04 12.43 24.73
CA LEU A 451 -31.31 12.52 26.00
C LEU A 451 -29.87 12.92 25.68
N GLU A 452 -29.49 14.11 26.13
CA GLU A 452 -28.17 14.70 25.93
C GLU A 452 -27.25 14.37 27.13
N PRO A 453 -25.91 14.45 27.00
CA PRO A 453 -24.98 14.20 28.08
C PRO A 453 -25.30 14.97 29.38
N LYS A 454 -25.73 16.23 29.25
CA LYS A 454 -26.16 17.09 30.35
C LYS A 454 -27.33 16.53 31.17
N ASP A 455 -28.24 15.78 30.54
CA ASP A 455 -29.45 15.26 31.18
C ASP A 455 -29.07 14.06 32.07
N PHE A 456 -28.12 13.23 31.60
CA PHE A 456 -27.50 12.17 32.39
C PHE A 456 -26.68 12.70 33.58
N GLU A 457 -25.87 13.76 33.38
CA GLU A 457 -25.14 14.37 34.49
C GLU A 457 -26.07 15.07 35.50
N ALA A 458 -27.24 15.58 35.08
CA ALA A 458 -28.25 16.13 35.98
C ALA A 458 -28.88 15.03 36.86
N ALA A 459 -29.34 13.93 36.26
CA ALA A 459 -29.90 12.80 37.00
C ALA A 459 -28.87 12.17 37.97
N ALA A 460 -27.58 12.15 37.60
CA ALA A 460 -26.50 11.66 38.46
C ALA A 460 -26.20 12.54 39.70
N ARG A 461 -26.70 13.80 39.73
CA ARG A 461 -26.52 14.74 40.86
C ARG A 461 -27.65 14.68 41.89
N VAL A 462 -28.87 14.37 41.46
CA VAL A 462 -30.06 14.28 42.34
C VAL A 462 -29.94 13.14 43.37
N ASP A 463 -29.15 12.12 43.03
CA ASP A 463 -28.96 10.88 43.79
C ASP A 463 -27.80 10.94 44.83
N ALA A 464 -27.12 12.08 44.95
CA ALA A 464 -25.98 12.26 45.85
C ALA A 464 -26.39 12.70 47.26
N SER A 465 -26.80 11.76 48.12
CA SER A 465 -26.84 12.01 49.57
C SER A 465 -25.42 12.25 50.12
N PRO A 466 -25.23 13.18 51.08
CA PRO A 466 -23.92 13.46 51.64
C PRO A 466 -23.38 12.26 52.43
N PRO A 467 -22.06 11.98 52.40
CA PRO A 467 -21.48 10.89 53.17
C PRO A 467 -21.63 11.13 54.68
N PRO A 468 -21.87 10.08 55.49
CA PRO A 468 -21.90 10.22 56.93
C PRO A 468 -20.53 10.64 57.47
N LYS A 469 -20.52 11.57 58.43
CA LYS A 469 -19.32 11.90 59.21
C LYS A 469 -19.05 10.74 60.16
N THR A 470 -18.04 9.93 59.88
CA THR A 470 -17.43 9.03 60.86
C THR A 470 -16.17 9.68 61.42
N GLU A 471 -16.17 9.95 62.73
CA GLU A 471 -14.97 10.35 63.46
C GLU A 471 -13.94 9.22 63.48
N PRO A 472 -12.63 9.53 63.57
CA PRO A 472 -11.58 8.52 63.59
C PRO A 472 -11.43 7.90 64.99
N ASP A 473 -11.76 6.61 65.13
CA ASP A 473 -11.43 5.83 66.34
C ASP A 473 -10.03 5.18 66.21
N HIS A 474 -9.38 4.96 67.35
CA HIS A 474 -7.92 4.80 67.46
C HIS A 474 -7.42 3.34 67.50
N GLY A 475 -6.84 2.88 66.39
CA GLY A 475 -5.71 1.93 66.37
C GLY A 475 -6.01 0.42 66.58
N PRO A 476 -4.98 -0.43 66.70
CA PRO A 476 -3.54 -0.15 66.57
C PRO A 476 -2.90 -0.71 65.29
N GLU A 477 -1.83 -0.06 64.83
CA GLU A 477 -1.00 -0.54 63.71
C GLU A 477 -0.14 -1.76 64.10
N HIS A 478 -0.09 -2.80 63.26
CA HIS A 478 1.00 -3.79 63.31
C HIS A 478 1.99 -3.57 62.16
N ARG A 479 3.20 -3.15 62.55
CA ARG A 479 4.35 -2.86 61.69
C ARG A 479 4.67 -3.98 60.69
N VAL A 480 4.91 -3.61 59.43
CA VAL A 480 5.92 -4.24 58.58
C VAL A 480 6.90 -3.15 58.12
N ALA A 481 8.20 -3.41 58.25
CA ALA A 481 9.23 -2.38 58.25
C ALA A 481 9.51 -1.77 56.85
N LYS A 482 9.54 -0.44 56.78
CA LYS A 482 10.13 0.30 55.66
C LYS A 482 11.66 0.33 55.80
N THR A 483 12.39 -0.36 54.94
CA THR A 483 13.80 -0.03 54.68
C THR A 483 13.86 1.16 53.73
N ALA A 484 14.18 2.34 54.29
CA ALA A 484 14.19 3.58 53.54
C ALA A 484 15.44 3.70 52.63
N SER A 485 15.23 3.66 51.31
CA SER A 485 16.18 4.21 50.34
C SER A 485 15.73 5.60 49.91
N LYS A 486 16.49 6.63 50.29
CA LYS A 486 16.24 8.01 49.87
C LYS A 486 16.42 8.13 48.35
N ARG A 487 15.33 8.36 47.61
CA ARG A 487 15.38 9.07 46.33
C ARG A 487 14.50 10.32 46.39
N ARG A 488 15.04 11.40 45.85
CA ARG A 488 14.38 12.71 45.74
C ARG A 488 12.98 12.54 45.16
N GLY A 489 11.99 13.19 45.77
CA GLY A 489 10.73 13.44 45.09
C GLY A 489 10.99 14.33 43.87
N THR A 490 10.78 13.78 42.68
CA THR A 490 10.44 14.58 41.51
C THR A 490 8.98 14.97 41.64
N ALA A 491 8.66 16.25 41.44
CA ALA A 491 7.27 16.66 41.28
C ALA A 491 6.61 15.83 40.17
N GLU A 492 5.34 15.47 40.33
CA GLU A 492 4.55 14.90 39.24
C GLU A 492 4.47 15.95 38.13
N SER A 493 5.25 15.74 37.07
CA SER A 493 5.18 16.57 35.88
C SER A 493 3.80 16.42 35.27
N VAL A 494 3.06 17.53 35.12
CA VAL A 494 1.82 17.56 34.35
C VAL A 494 2.14 17.07 32.95
N GLU A 495 1.69 15.85 32.66
CA GLU A 495 2.27 15.03 31.61
C GLU A 495 1.56 15.37 30.27
N GLU A 496 2.28 15.97 29.31
CA GLU A 496 1.67 16.57 28.10
C GLU A 496 0.65 15.67 27.39
N PRO A 497 -0.51 16.21 26.93
CA PRO A 497 -1.47 15.45 26.14
C PRO A 497 -0.85 15.00 24.81
N LEU A 498 -0.98 13.71 24.51
CA LEU A 498 -0.58 13.12 23.24
C LEU A 498 -1.62 13.42 22.16
N SER A 499 -1.17 13.46 20.92
CA SER A 499 -2.00 13.61 19.72
C SER A 499 -1.88 12.36 18.85
N PHE A 500 -2.97 11.99 18.18
CA PHE A 500 -2.91 10.92 17.19
C PHE A 500 -1.93 11.30 16.06
N VAL A 501 -2.07 12.51 15.51
CA VAL A 501 -1.28 12.98 14.36
C VAL A 501 0.20 13.12 14.70
N ARG A 502 0.55 13.72 15.86
CA ARG A 502 1.94 14.03 16.22
C ARG A 502 2.69 12.89 16.90
N ASP A 503 2.01 12.07 17.70
CA ASP A 503 2.70 11.11 18.59
C ASP A 503 2.41 9.64 18.26
N VAL A 504 1.20 9.30 17.80
CA VAL A 504 0.80 7.91 17.49
C VAL A 504 1.11 7.54 16.04
N LEU A 505 0.77 8.42 15.10
CA LEU A 505 0.95 8.18 13.67
C LEU A 505 2.42 7.89 13.31
N PRO A 506 3.43 8.60 13.84
CA PRO A 506 4.82 8.23 13.63
C PRO A 506 5.20 6.83 14.11
N VAL A 507 4.62 6.36 15.22
CA VAL A 507 4.86 5.02 15.76
C VAL A 507 4.29 3.96 14.81
N LEU A 508 3.07 4.16 14.31
CA LEU A 508 2.43 3.26 13.34
C LEU A 508 3.15 3.24 11.99
N ASN A 509 3.63 4.39 11.53
CA ASN A 509 4.46 4.52 10.33
C ASN A 509 5.80 3.78 10.49
N ARG A 510 6.49 3.98 11.61
CA ARG A 510 7.77 3.31 11.88
C ARG A 510 7.60 1.78 11.99
N ALA A 511 6.53 1.32 12.64
CA ALA A 511 6.17 -0.09 12.74
C ALA A 511 5.75 -0.70 11.38
N GLY A 512 5.55 0.12 10.33
CA GLY A 512 5.14 -0.31 9.00
C GLY A 512 3.68 -0.78 8.92
N CYS A 513 2.84 -0.44 9.90
CA CYS A 513 1.45 -0.88 9.96
C CYS A 513 0.63 -0.38 8.76
N ASN A 514 0.91 0.85 8.31
CA ASN A 514 0.30 1.54 7.16
C ASN A 514 1.13 1.40 5.87
N ALA A 515 2.02 0.41 5.76
CA ALA A 515 2.66 0.06 4.51
C ALA A 515 1.67 -0.70 3.59
N GLY A 516 1.85 -0.59 2.27
CA GLY A 516 1.02 -1.31 1.28
C GLY A 516 1.14 -2.84 1.34
N SER A 517 2.14 -3.38 2.04
CA SER A 517 2.23 -4.81 2.37
C SER A 517 1.32 -5.23 3.53
N CYS A 518 0.94 -4.28 4.39
CA CYS A 518 0.13 -4.45 5.59
C CYS A 518 -1.27 -3.83 5.43
N HIS A 519 -1.70 -2.89 6.28
CA HIS A 519 -3.08 -2.39 6.30
C HIS A 519 -3.40 -1.33 5.25
N ALA A 520 -2.40 -0.80 4.53
CA ALA A 520 -2.62 0.20 3.49
C ALA A 520 -2.79 -0.38 2.07
N LYS A 521 -3.44 -1.55 1.98
CA LYS A 521 -3.94 -2.10 0.71
C LYS A 521 -5.25 -1.40 0.32
N PRO A 522 -5.65 -1.41 -0.97
CA PRO A 522 -6.91 -0.80 -1.39
C PRO A 522 -8.14 -1.32 -0.63
N GLU A 523 -8.16 -2.62 -0.30
CA GLU A 523 -9.20 -3.33 0.46
C GLU A 523 -8.89 -3.41 1.97
N GLY A 524 -7.76 -2.86 2.42
CA GLY A 524 -7.21 -3.09 3.77
C GLY A 524 -6.77 -4.54 3.99
N GLN A 525 -6.73 -4.97 5.25
CA GLN A 525 -6.48 -6.36 5.64
C GLN A 525 -7.45 -6.80 6.73
N ASN A 526 -8.23 -7.85 6.45
CA ASN A 526 -9.24 -8.41 7.37
C ASN A 526 -10.22 -7.37 7.94
N GLY A 527 -10.68 -6.42 7.11
CA GLY A 527 -11.58 -5.35 7.52
C GLY A 527 -10.91 -4.26 8.38
N PHE A 528 -9.59 -4.14 8.36
CA PHE A 528 -8.88 -2.98 8.92
C PHE A 528 -8.02 -2.34 7.84
N LYS A 529 -8.33 -1.08 7.52
CA LYS A 529 -7.65 -0.30 6.50
C LYS A 529 -6.93 0.90 7.14
N LEU A 530 -5.79 1.26 6.57
CA LEU A 530 -5.09 2.52 6.85
C LEU A 530 -4.74 3.19 5.52
N SER A 531 -4.52 4.50 5.54
CA SER A 531 -4.06 5.26 4.39
C SER A 531 -2.54 5.08 4.18
N VAL A 532 -2.10 5.04 2.92
CA VAL A 532 -0.70 4.75 2.58
C VAL A 532 0.20 5.88 3.09
N PHE A 533 1.20 5.54 3.91
CA PHE A 533 2.06 6.52 4.61
C PHE A 533 1.31 7.48 5.55
N SER A 534 0.04 7.21 5.86
CA SER A 534 -0.86 8.04 6.67
C SER A 534 -1.19 9.40 6.06
N TYR A 535 -1.50 9.42 4.75
CA TYR A 535 -1.92 10.64 4.05
C TYR A 535 -3.29 11.16 4.52
N ASP A 536 -4.17 10.30 5.05
CA ASP A 536 -5.44 10.69 5.67
C ASP A 536 -5.48 10.26 7.15
N PRO A 537 -4.91 11.08 8.04
CA PRO A 537 -4.96 10.81 9.47
C PRO A 537 -6.38 10.77 10.05
N LYS A 538 -7.39 11.38 9.39
CA LYS A 538 -8.77 11.38 9.89
C LYS A 538 -9.42 10.02 9.63
N ALA A 539 -9.25 9.48 8.44
CA ALA A 539 -9.66 8.10 8.13
C ALA A 539 -8.92 7.08 9.00
N ASP A 540 -7.59 7.21 9.14
CA ASP A 540 -6.79 6.31 10.00
C ASP A 540 -7.26 6.32 11.46
N HIS A 541 -7.57 7.51 12.00
CA HIS A 541 -8.12 7.65 13.36
C HIS A 541 -9.49 7.00 13.48
N HIS A 542 -10.38 7.23 12.51
CA HIS A 542 -11.71 6.64 12.48
C HIS A 542 -11.65 5.10 12.41
N GLU A 543 -10.82 4.55 11.53
CA GLU A 543 -10.56 3.11 11.37
C GLU A 543 -10.06 2.46 12.67
N ILE A 544 -9.17 3.14 13.40
CA ILE A 544 -8.62 2.65 14.67
C ILE A 544 -9.61 2.77 15.83
N VAL A 545 -10.32 3.90 15.95
CA VAL A 545 -11.08 4.26 17.17
C VAL A 545 -12.57 3.95 17.07
N LYS A 546 -13.20 4.16 15.90
CA LYS A 546 -14.65 4.19 15.75
C LYS A 546 -15.21 2.94 15.04
N GLU A 547 -14.61 2.59 13.92
CA GLU A 547 -14.99 1.52 12.99
C GLU A 547 -15.11 0.14 13.67
N SER A 548 -16.07 -0.68 13.23
CA SER A 548 -16.36 -2.01 13.78
C SER A 548 -16.62 -1.98 15.29
N ARG A 549 -17.51 -1.10 15.76
CA ARG A 549 -17.83 -0.83 17.19
C ARG A 549 -16.60 -0.56 18.08
N GLY A 550 -15.57 0.12 17.54
CA GLY A 550 -14.35 0.48 18.25
C GLY A 550 -13.50 -0.72 18.71
N ARG A 551 -13.62 -1.87 18.03
CA ARG A 551 -13.00 -3.15 18.43
C ARG A 551 -11.49 -3.09 18.68
N ARG A 552 -10.78 -2.23 17.95
CA ARG A 552 -9.31 -2.24 17.88
C ARG A 552 -8.64 -1.65 19.13
N VAL A 553 -9.38 -0.84 19.90
CA VAL A 553 -8.96 -0.11 21.09
C VAL A 553 -9.86 -0.44 22.29
N PHE A 554 -9.29 -0.60 23.48
CA PHE A 554 -10.07 -0.85 24.70
C PHE A 554 -9.58 0.06 25.84
N PRO A 555 -10.17 1.26 26.01
CA PRO A 555 -9.70 2.27 26.97
C PRO A 555 -9.63 1.78 28.42
N ALA A 556 -10.57 0.92 28.83
CA ALA A 556 -10.61 0.36 30.19
C ALA A 556 -9.46 -0.62 30.50
N ALA A 557 -8.91 -1.31 29.49
CA ALA A 557 -7.66 -2.07 29.62
C ALA A 557 -6.81 -1.90 28.35
N PRO A 558 -5.97 -0.85 28.27
CA PRO A 558 -5.26 -0.50 27.04
C PRO A 558 -4.42 -1.65 26.46
N LEU A 559 -3.74 -2.43 27.32
CA LEU A 559 -2.93 -3.58 26.92
C LEU A 559 -3.74 -4.73 26.28
N GLU A 560 -5.05 -4.77 26.50
CA GLU A 560 -6.00 -5.70 25.87
C GLU A 560 -6.57 -5.17 24.53
N SER A 561 -6.04 -4.05 24.01
CA SER A 561 -6.38 -3.53 22.68
C SER A 561 -5.75 -4.37 21.58
N LEU A 562 -6.48 -4.69 20.51
CA LEU A 562 -5.92 -5.40 19.34
C LEU A 562 -4.80 -4.59 18.67
N LEU A 563 -4.86 -3.26 18.74
CA LEU A 563 -3.82 -2.33 18.30
C LEU A 563 -2.46 -2.54 19.00
N LEU A 564 -2.44 -3.19 20.18
CA LEU A 564 -1.22 -3.59 20.87
C LEU A 564 -0.97 -5.09 20.74
N LEU A 565 -1.98 -5.92 21.07
CA LEU A 565 -1.83 -7.37 21.15
C LEU A 565 -1.27 -8.00 19.86
N LYS A 566 -1.70 -7.54 18.68
CA LYS A 566 -1.22 -8.04 17.38
C LYS A 566 0.22 -7.59 17.06
N PRO A 567 0.56 -6.29 16.99
CA PRO A 567 1.93 -5.88 16.66
C PRO A 567 2.97 -6.26 17.71
N THR A 568 2.60 -6.50 18.97
CA THR A 568 3.54 -7.04 19.98
C THR A 568 3.63 -8.57 19.99
N GLY A 569 2.95 -9.28 19.08
CA GLY A 569 2.95 -10.75 19.00
C GLY A 569 2.29 -11.47 20.18
N ARG A 570 1.52 -10.77 21.02
CA ARG A 570 0.76 -11.39 22.13
C ARG A 570 -0.50 -12.11 21.64
N LEU A 571 -1.03 -11.69 20.49
CA LEU A 571 -1.97 -12.47 19.68
C LEU A 571 -1.34 -12.82 18.33
N PRO A 572 -1.74 -13.94 17.68
CA PRO A 572 -1.30 -14.28 16.33
C PRO A 572 -1.59 -13.16 15.33
N HIS A 573 -0.57 -12.80 14.55
CA HIS A 573 -0.62 -11.75 13.56
C HIS A 573 0.22 -12.14 12.35
N GLU A 574 -0.37 -12.15 11.14
CA GLU A 574 0.33 -12.52 9.91
C GLU A 574 1.48 -11.58 9.58
N GLY A 575 1.37 -10.30 9.95
CA GLY A 575 2.45 -9.32 9.84
C GLY A 575 3.62 -9.56 10.78
N GLY A 576 3.53 -10.51 11.73
CA GLY A 576 4.55 -10.77 12.75
C GLY A 576 4.61 -9.68 13.84
N VAL A 577 5.71 -9.69 14.61
CA VAL A 577 6.02 -8.65 15.61
C VAL A 577 6.50 -7.40 14.88
N ARG A 578 5.90 -6.26 15.22
CA ARG A 578 6.18 -4.92 14.67
C ARG A 578 6.50 -3.87 15.73
N ILE A 579 6.11 -4.13 16.99
CA ILE A 579 6.40 -3.29 18.14
C ILE A 579 6.96 -4.21 19.24
N GLU A 580 8.14 -3.91 19.77
CA GLU A 580 8.73 -4.72 20.84
C GLU A 580 7.92 -4.57 22.15
N PRO A 581 7.58 -5.65 22.86
CA PRO A 581 6.94 -5.57 24.19
C PRO A 581 7.82 -4.77 25.18
N GLY A 582 7.24 -3.80 25.88
CA GLY A 582 7.95 -2.92 26.82
C GLY A 582 8.67 -1.73 26.18
N SER A 583 8.50 -1.52 24.87
CA SER A 583 9.10 -0.39 24.14
C SER A 583 8.48 0.97 24.50
N ARG A 584 9.17 2.05 24.07
CA ARG A 584 8.64 3.42 24.14
C ARG A 584 7.40 3.56 23.25
N GLU A 585 7.43 2.92 22.10
CA GLU A 585 6.35 2.83 21.11
C GLU A 585 5.07 2.24 21.71
N GLU A 586 5.15 1.09 22.40
CA GLU A 586 4.03 0.54 23.16
C GLU A 586 3.55 1.51 24.24
N SER A 587 4.47 2.14 24.98
CA SER A 587 4.14 3.06 26.07
C SER A 587 3.37 4.30 25.58
N VAL A 588 3.72 4.85 24.42
CA VAL A 588 3.02 5.97 23.76
C VAL A 588 1.60 5.56 23.38
N LEU A 589 1.42 4.39 22.76
CA LEU A 589 0.10 3.86 22.39
C LEU A 589 -0.80 3.62 23.61
N VAL A 590 -0.27 2.99 24.67
CA VAL A 590 -0.98 2.79 25.95
C VAL A 590 -1.43 4.12 26.55
N ARG A 591 -0.54 5.13 26.55
CA ARG A 591 -0.80 6.46 27.11
C ARG A 591 -1.86 7.23 26.30
N TRP A 592 -1.81 7.18 24.97
CA TRP A 592 -2.81 7.79 24.09
C TRP A 592 -4.20 7.14 24.27
N ILE A 593 -4.26 5.81 24.39
CA ILE A 593 -5.52 5.09 24.68
C ILE A 593 -6.10 5.54 26.03
N ARG A 594 -5.26 5.68 27.08
CA ARG A 594 -5.68 6.19 28.41
C ARG A 594 -6.21 7.63 28.37
N GLN A 595 -5.68 8.48 27.50
CA GLN A 595 -6.11 9.87 27.33
C GLN A 595 -7.41 10.03 26.53
N GLY A 596 -8.08 8.92 26.15
CA GLY A 596 -9.33 8.97 25.39
C GLY A 596 -9.13 9.06 23.88
N MET A 597 -7.93 8.71 23.39
CA MET A 597 -7.59 8.63 21.96
C MET A 597 -7.79 9.95 21.18
N PRO A 598 -7.33 11.10 21.71
CA PRO A 598 -7.50 12.41 21.05
C PRO A 598 -6.88 12.41 19.64
N TYR A 599 -7.60 12.99 18.68
CA TYR A 599 -7.14 13.12 17.30
C TYR A 599 -6.02 14.18 17.18
N ARG A 600 -6.29 15.39 17.69
CA ARG A 600 -5.32 16.49 17.85
C ARG A 600 -5.51 17.13 19.23
N SER A 601 -4.46 17.75 19.75
CA SER A 601 -4.48 18.64 20.91
C SER A 601 -4.91 20.05 20.49
N GLN A 602 -5.50 20.81 21.43
CA GLN A 602 -5.91 22.19 21.16
C GLN A 602 -4.68 23.09 20.93
N GLY A 603 -4.66 23.83 19.81
CA GLY A 603 -3.52 24.69 19.45
C GLY A 603 -2.27 23.93 18.97
N GLU A 604 -2.40 22.66 18.60
CA GLU A 604 -1.28 21.84 18.11
C GLU A 604 -0.68 22.38 16.81
N ALA A 605 0.61 22.69 16.84
CA ALA A 605 1.35 23.18 15.68
C ALA A 605 1.48 22.10 14.60
N GLU A 606 1.13 22.46 13.36
CA GLU A 606 1.30 21.58 12.20
C GLU A 606 2.77 21.47 11.79
N LEU A 607 3.16 20.29 11.31
CA LEU A 607 4.49 19.99 10.81
C LEU A 607 4.72 20.73 9.46
N THR A 608 5.79 21.51 9.36
CA THR A 608 6.10 22.28 8.14
C THR A 608 7.22 21.64 7.31
N GLY A 609 8.04 20.77 7.92
CA GLY A 609 9.07 20.03 7.21
C GLY A 609 10.08 19.34 8.13
N ILE A 610 11.03 18.64 7.52
CA ILE A 610 12.14 17.98 8.22
C ILE A 610 13.49 18.37 7.62
N GLU A 611 14.55 18.23 8.40
CA GLU A 611 15.94 18.42 7.97
C GLU A 611 16.82 17.26 8.45
N ALA A 612 17.72 16.79 7.58
CA ALA A 612 18.70 15.76 7.87
C ALA A 612 20.09 16.40 8.05
N ALA A 613 20.76 16.12 9.16
CA ALA A 613 22.05 16.69 9.51
C ALA A 613 23.12 15.61 9.72
N PRO A 614 24.33 15.76 9.16
CA PRO A 614 24.73 16.74 8.12
C PRO A 614 23.99 16.56 6.78
N ALA A 615 23.59 17.66 6.15
CA ALA A 615 22.93 17.67 4.84
C ALA A 615 23.86 17.32 3.65
N GLN A 616 25.16 17.55 3.80
CA GLN A 616 26.17 17.09 2.85
C GLN A 616 27.49 16.76 3.56
N GLY A 617 28.24 15.77 3.05
CA GLY A 617 29.54 15.41 3.61
C GLY A 617 30.44 14.62 2.67
N ARG A 618 31.75 14.74 2.90
CA ARG A 618 32.80 13.99 2.18
C ARG A 618 33.38 12.93 3.11
N TYR A 619 33.30 11.66 2.70
CA TYR A 619 33.60 10.52 3.56
C TYR A 619 34.64 9.58 2.95
N ARG A 620 35.42 8.89 3.81
CA ARG A 620 36.38 7.85 3.37
C ARG A 620 35.66 6.51 3.19
N ARG A 621 36.14 5.67 2.27
CA ARG A 621 35.67 4.29 2.08
C ARG A 621 35.67 3.54 3.42
N GLY A 622 34.63 2.74 3.69
CA GLY A 622 34.46 1.99 4.94
C GLY A 622 34.11 2.79 6.20
N SER A 623 34.12 4.14 6.17
CA SER A 623 33.73 4.95 7.35
C SER A 623 32.25 4.78 7.72
N THR A 624 31.90 5.08 8.98
CA THR A 624 30.54 4.99 9.50
C THR A 624 30.23 6.21 10.37
N TRP A 625 29.03 6.75 10.26
CA TRP A 625 28.54 7.92 11.00
C TRP A 625 27.02 7.85 11.20
N SER A 626 26.42 8.83 11.89
CA SER A 626 24.98 8.83 12.22
C SER A 626 24.29 10.12 11.76
N LEU A 627 23.15 9.98 11.09
CA LEU A 627 22.23 11.06 10.78
C LEU A 627 21.44 11.50 12.01
N ARG A 628 21.18 12.81 12.11
CA ARG A 628 20.11 13.37 12.95
C ARG A 628 19.02 13.91 12.04
N VAL A 629 17.76 13.59 12.31
CA VAL A 629 16.59 14.14 11.61
C VAL A 629 15.82 15.03 12.57
N SER A 630 15.60 16.29 12.18
CA SER A 630 14.90 17.28 13.00
C SER A 630 13.62 17.72 12.29
N ALA A 631 12.49 17.69 12.99
CA ALA A 631 11.18 18.12 12.51
C ALA A 631 10.89 19.56 12.94
N ARG A 632 10.51 20.43 11.98
CA ARG A 632 10.11 21.83 12.19
C ARG A 632 8.59 21.98 12.17
N TYR A 633 8.05 22.76 13.09
CA TYR A 633 6.62 23.00 13.25
C TYR A 633 6.26 24.48 13.01
N SER A 634 4.98 24.74 12.75
CA SER A 634 4.42 26.07 12.43
C SER A 634 4.50 27.09 13.56
N ASP A 635 4.72 26.66 14.80
CA ASP A 635 5.04 27.51 15.96
C ASP A 635 6.53 27.90 16.03
N GLY A 636 7.35 27.47 15.06
CA GLY A 636 8.80 27.66 15.02
C GLY A 636 9.59 26.65 15.85
N THR A 637 8.94 25.74 16.59
CA THR A 637 9.64 24.74 17.39
C THR A 637 10.29 23.66 16.51
N THR A 638 11.33 23.01 17.05
CA THR A 638 12.04 21.92 16.38
C THR A 638 12.21 20.74 17.33
N ARG A 639 11.98 19.51 16.85
CA ARG A 639 12.10 18.26 17.65
C ARG A 639 13.02 17.26 16.96
N ASP A 640 13.88 16.58 17.73
CA ASP A 640 14.64 15.43 17.21
C ASP A 640 13.69 14.25 16.96
N VAL A 641 13.69 13.77 15.73
CA VAL A 641 12.76 12.81 15.16
C VAL A 641 13.51 11.62 14.54
N THR A 642 14.83 11.54 14.75
CA THR A 642 15.72 10.49 14.22
C THR A 642 15.24 9.07 14.54
N SER A 643 14.73 8.84 15.75
CA SER A 643 14.21 7.55 16.17
C SER A 643 12.76 7.28 15.74
N LEU A 644 12.20 8.09 14.85
CA LEU A 644 10.87 7.93 14.24
C LEU A 644 10.91 8.04 12.71
N ALA A 645 11.92 8.68 12.16
CA ALA A 645 12.17 8.72 10.72
C ALA A 645 12.49 7.33 10.14
N ALA A 646 12.03 7.09 8.91
CA ALA A 646 12.42 5.94 8.10
C ALA A 646 13.53 6.35 7.12
N PHE A 647 14.59 5.54 7.03
CA PHE A 647 15.74 5.84 6.19
C PHE A 647 15.80 4.94 4.95
N ASP A 648 16.34 5.45 3.85
CA ASP A 648 16.72 4.66 2.66
C ASP A 648 17.95 5.27 1.98
N SER A 649 18.56 4.55 1.03
CA SER A 649 19.69 5.05 0.23
C SER A 649 19.48 4.70 -1.24
N ASN A 650 19.77 5.64 -2.13
CA ASN A 650 19.61 5.45 -3.57
C ASN A 650 20.68 4.52 -4.18
N ASP A 651 21.89 4.51 -3.61
CA ASP A 651 23.03 3.72 -4.07
C ASP A 651 23.63 2.99 -2.86
N LYS A 652 23.16 1.77 -2.63
CA LYS A 652 23.50 0.93 -1.48
C LYS A 652 24.92 0.35 -1.55
N GLU A 653 25.59 0.46 -2.69
CA GLU A 653 26.99 0.06 -2.88
C GLU A 653 27.97 1.18 -2.48
N ILE A 654 27.57 2.45 -2.64
CA ILE A 654 28.31 3.62 -2.15
C ILE A 654 27.97 3.91 -0.68
N ALA A 655 26.70 3.92 -0.29
CA ALA A 655 26.28 4.25 1.08
C ALA A 655 25.08 3.41 1.53
N LYS A 656 25.22 2.68 2.65
CA LYS A 656 24.13 1.90 3.27
C LYS A 656 23.72 2.52 4.59
N VAL A 657 22.42 2.76 4.79
CA VAL A 657 21.84 3.25 6.05
C VAL A 657 21.09 2.15 6.79
N ASP A 658 21.06 2.19 8.13
CA ASP A 658 20.24 1.32 8.97
C ASP A 658 19.01 2.03 9.58
N GLU A 659 18.12 1.27 10.23
CA GLU A 659 16.88 1.75 10.86
C GLU A 659 17.08 2.73 12.04
N ARG A 660 18.34 3.02 12.40
CA ARG A 660 18.74 3.98 13.44
C ARG A 660 19.48 5.19 12.83
N GLY A 661 19.46 5.34 11.51
CA GLY A 661 20.12 6.43 10.79
C GLY A 661 21.65 6.30 10.72
N ARG A 662 22.23 5.13 11.00
CA ARG A 662 23.69 4.94 10.87
C ARG A 662 24.05 4.63 9.43
N VAL A 663 24.88 5.49 8.83
CA VAL A 663 25.33 5.41 7.44
C VAL A 663 26.72 4.79 7.42
N LYS A 664 26.89 3.70 6.66
CA LYS A 664 28.16 3.02 6.39
C LYS A 664 28.54 3.19 4.92
N ILE A 665 29.75 3.65 4.66
CA ILE A 665 30.30 3.84 3.32
C ILE A 665 30.86 2.53 2.77
N GLY A 666 30.56 2.23 1.51
CA GLY A 666 31.05 1.05 0.79
C GLY A 666 32.47 1.21 0.24
N LYS A 667 32.75 0.48 -0.85
CA LYS A 667 34.05 0.44 -1.52
C LYS A 667 34.14 1.29 -2.79
N LEU A 668 33.00 1.62 -3.40
CA LEU A 668 32.95 2.37 -4.65
C LEU A 668 33.23 3.87 -4.44
N THR A 669 33.53 4.55 -5.54
CA THR A 669 33.79 6.00 -5.63
C THR A 669 32.62 6.68 -6.33
N GLY A 670 32.22 7.86 -5.86
CA GLY A 670 31.13 8.62 -6.45
C GLY A 670 30.27 9.29 -5.39
N GLN A 671 29.01 9.53 -5.76
CA GLN A 671 28.03 10.19 -4.90
C GLN A 671 26.78 9.32 -4.71
N ALA A 672 26.19 9.44 -3.52
CA ALA A 672 24.94 8.80 -3.11
C ALA A 672 24.13 9.77 -2.25
N VAL A 673 22.83 9.52 -2.12
CA VAL A 673 21.90 10.25 -1.24
C VAL A 673 21.26 9.29 -0.27
N VAL A 674 21.34 9.63 1.01
CA VAL A 674 20.58 8.99 2.08
C VAL A 674 19.35 9.83 2.36
N LEU A 675 18.18 9.21 2.28
CA LEU A 675 16.89 9.84 2.52
C LEU A 675 16.43 9.58 3.95
N ALA A 676 15.84 10.59 4.58
CA ALA A 676 15.05 10.49 5.79
C ALA A 676 13.60 10.85 5.47
N ARG A 677 12.65 10.06 5.96
CA ARG A 677 11.20 10.27 5.76
C ARG A 677 10.49 10.32 7.10
N PHE A 678 9.62 11.31 7.30
CA PHE A 678 8.80 11.44 8.49
C PHE A 678 7.51 12.20 8.17
N MET A 679 6.36 11.60 8.49
CA MET A 679 5.02 12.19 8.33
C MET A 679 4.79 12.87 6.96
N GLY A 680 5.06 12.15 5.87
CA GLY A 680 4.87 12.65 4.49
C GLY A 680 5.95 13.61 3.98
N HIS A 681 6.86 14.11 4.84
CA HIS A 681 7.99 14.92 4.41
C HIS A 681 9.26 14.07 4.20
N VAL A 682 10.12 14.56 3.31
CA VAL A 682 11.40 13.93 2.93
C VAL A 682 12.53 14.95 3.11
N ALA A 683 13.66 14.51 3.66
CA ALA A 683 14.93 15.25 3.66
C ALA A 683 16.05 14.34 3.15
N ASP A 684 17.07 14.92 2.53
CA ASP A 684 18.25 14.24 2.03
C ASP A 684 19.54 14.58 2.77
N SER A 685 20.49 13.67 2.67
CA SER A 685 21.89 13.87 3.04
C SER A 685 22.78 13.38 1.90
N GLN A 686 23.54 14.30 1.31
CA GLN A 686 24.42 14.03 0.17
C GLN A 686 25.78 13.49 0.64
N VAL A 687 26.13 12.30 0.15
CA VAL A 687 27.35 11.57 0.50
C VAL A 687 28.29 11.58 -0.70
N THR A 688 29.48 12.18 -0.55
CA THR A 688 30.54 12.15 -1.57
C THR A 688 31.72 11.30 -1.11
N VAL A 689 32.07 10.27 -1.89
CA VAL A 689 33.20 9.36 -1.66
C VAL A 689 34.22 9.55 -2.79
N PRO A 690 35.38 10.19 -2.54
CA PRO A 690 36.42 10.38 -3.55
C PRO A 690 37.26 9.12 -3.78
N ALA A 691 38.02 9.10 -4.88
CA ALA A 691 39.06 8.12 -5.11
C ALA A 691 40.15 8.20 -4.03
N GLU A 692 40.83 7.07 -3.77
CA GLU A 692 41.90 6.98 -2.76
C GLU A 692 43.12 7.84 -3.12
N LYS A 693 43.37 8.05 -4.41
CA LYS A 693 44.45 8.91 -4.93
C LYS A 693 43.85 10.05 -5.74
N ILE A 694 43.88 11.25 -5.19
CA ILE A 694 43.47 12.48 -5.88
C ILE A 694 44.68 13.03 -6.65
N LEU A 695 44.51 13.35 -7.93
CA LEU A 695 45.58 13.90 -8.76
C LEU A 695 45.82 15.40 -8.46
N PRO A 696 47.06 15.93 -8.66
CA PRO A 696 47.35 17.34 -8.44
C PRO A 696 46.51 18.26 -9.32
N VAL A 697 46.10 19.41 -8.78
CA VAL A 697 45.27 20.43 -9.48
C VAL A 697 45.91 20.88 -10.80
N SER A 698 47.24 20.97 -10.85
CA SER A 698 48.00 21.32 -12.06
C SER A 698 47.74 20.38 -13.24
N ARG A 699 47.44 19.08 -13.02
CA ARG A 699 47.06 18.16 -14.10
C ARG A 699 45.70 18.45 -14.71
N TYR A 700 44.75 18.96 -13.93
CA TYR A 700 43.43 19.40 -14.42
C TYR A 700 43.49 20.80 -15.04
N ALA A 701 44.39 21.67 -14.55
CA ALA A 701 44.65 22.97 -15.14
C ALA A 701 45.19 22.84 -16.58
N ALA A 702 46.09 21.88 -16.83
CA ALA A 702 46.72 21.66 -18.13
C ALA A 702 45.80 21.02 -19.22
N LEU A 703 44.56 20.66 -18.91
CA LEU A 703 43.63 20.07 -19.89
C LEU A 703 43.10 21.14 -20.88
N PRO A 704 42.95 20.82 -22.18
CA PRO A 704 42.33 21.73 -23.15
C PRO A 704 40.84 21.90 -22.86
N ARG A 705 40.32 23.12 -23.05
CA ARG A 705 38.92 23.49 -22.81
C ARG A 705 38.36 24.16 -24.07
N ASN A 706 37.19 23.73 -24.51
CA ASN A 706 36.50 24.34 -25.65
C ASN A 706 35.34 25.24 -25.21
N ASN A 707 34.63 24.88 -24.13
CA ASN A 707 33.55 25.69 -23.55
C ASN A 707 33.27 25.32 -22.08
N LEU A 708 32.25 25.96 -21.48
CA LEU A 708 31.86 25.81 -20.06
C LEU A 708 31.59 24.35 -19.62
N ILE A 709 31.25 23.45 -20.54
CA ILE A 709 31.01 22.04 -20.23
C ILE A 709 32.30 21.39 -19.72
N ASP A 710 33.43 21.71 -20.36
CA ASP A 710 34.73 21.17 -20.00
C ASP A 710 35.19 21.68 -18.63
N ASP A 711 34.99 22.98 -18.35
CA ASP A 711 35.32 23.58 -17.05
C ASP A 711 34.56 22.93 -15.89
N LEU A 712 33.23 22.80 -16.03
CA LEU A 712 32.38 22.25 -14.98
C LEU A 712 32.52 20.73 -14.84
N ALA A 713 32.83 20.01 -15.92
CA ALA A 713 33.17 18.59 -15.87
C ALA A 713 34.53 18.36 -15.20
N TYR A 714 35.58 19.13 -15.54
CA TYR A 714 36.91 18.95 -14.96
C TYR A 714 36.95 19.36 -13.48
N ALA A 715 36.22 20.40 -13.09
CA ALA A 715 36.03 20.76 -11.68
C ALA A 715 35.33 19.64 -10.88
N HIS A 716 34.41 18.89 -11.51
CA HIS A 716 33.76 17.73 -10.90
C HIS A 716 34.71 16.52 -10.81
N PHE A 717 35.45 16.22 -11.88
CA PHE A 717 36.46 15.17 -11.90
C PHE A 717 37.54 15.36 -10.83
N GLN A 718 37.99 16.60 -10.61
CA GLN A 718 38.92 16.94 -9.54
C GLN A 718 38.36 16.65 -8.13
N LYS A 719 37.05 16.88 -7.89
CA LYS A 719 36.41 16.57 -6.59
C LYS A 719 36.36 15.07 -6.31
N LEU A 720 36.10 14.27 -7.34
CA LEU A 720 35.99 12.80 -7.28
C LEU A 720 37.34 12.08 -7.40
N GLY A 721 38.36 12.70 -7.99
CA GLY A 721 39.64 12.06 -8.30
C GLY A 721 39.64 11.25 -9.61
N LEU A 722 38.71 11.54 -10.52
CA LEU A 722 38.66 10.94 -11.87
C LEU A 722 39.58 11.73 -12.81
N PHE A 723 40.09 11.11 -13.87
CA PHE A 723 40.83 11.77 -14.96
C PHE A 723 40.18 11.40 -16.31
N PRO A 724 39.98 12.37 -17.23
CA PRO A 724 39.35 12.07 -18.50
C PRO A 724 40.20 11.15 -19.39
N SER A 725 39.56 10.33 -20.20
CA SER A 725 40.20 9.59 -21.29
C SER A 725 40.82 10.54 -22.34
N PRO A 726 41.77 10.10 -23.18
CA PRO A 726 42.31 10.95 -24.24
C PRO A 726 41.23 11.32 -25.28
N GLN A 727 41.49 12.36 -26.07
CA GLN A 727 40.63 12.76 -27.19
C GLN A 727 40.53 11.61 -28.22
N THR A 728 39.33 11.40 -28.77
CA THR A 728 39.05 10.38 -29.78
C THR A 728 39.60 10.75 -31.16
N THR A 729 39.83 9.75 -32.02
CA THR A 729 40.34 9.92 -33.39
C THR A 729 39.32 10.64 -34.28
N ASP A 730 39.75 11.20 -35.42
CA ASP A 730 38.83 11.90 -36.33
C ASP A 730 37.81 10.95 -36.99
N ALA A 731 38.23 9.72 -37.31
CA ALA A 731 37.33 8.64 -37.76
C ALA A 731 36.20 8.36 -36.75
N ALA A 732 36.56 8.11 -35.48
CA ALA A 732 35.59 7.84 -34.43
C ALA A 732 34.71 9.07 -34.13
N PHE A 733 35.27 10.29 -34.19
CA PHE A 733 34.49 11.51 -34.03
C PHE A 733 33.46 11.70 -35.16
N LEU A 734 33.85 11.51 -36.43
CA LEU A 734 32.94 11.61 -37.58
C LEU A 734 31.79 10.61 -37.47
N ARG A 735 32.11 9.34 -37.20
CA ARG A 735 31.13 8.27 -36.99
C ARG A 735 30.16 8.64 -35.86
N ARG A 736 30.69 9.00 -34.70
CA ARG A 736 29.90 9.36 -33.52
C ARG A 736 29.00 10.57 -33.78
N ALA A 737 29.54 11.63 -34.37
CA ALA A 737 28.82 12.86 -34.67
C ALA A 737 27.66 12.65 -35.64
N LYS A 738 27.84 11.92 -36.75
CA LYS A 738 26.73 11.64 -37.68
C LYS A 738 25.65 10.77 -37.04
N LEU A 739 26.04 9.71 -36.33
CA LEU A 739 25.08 8.79 -35.70
C LEU A 739 24.29 9.45 -34.55
N ASP A 740 24.92 10.33 -33.76
CA ASP A 740 24.26 11.02 -32.65
C ASP A 740 23.42 12.23 -33.09
N ALA A 741 23.83 12.98 -34.11
CA ALA A 741 23.12 14.18 -34.54
C ALA A 741 21.98 13.89 -35.53
N ILE A 742 22.19 12.96 -36.46
CA ILE A 742 21.27 12.71 -37.59
C ILE A 742 20.94 11.22 -37.84
N GLY A 743 21.55 10.28 -37.12
CA GLY A 743 21.26 8.84 -37.26
C GLY A 743 21.73 8.22 -38.58
N VAL A 744 22.72 8.80 -39.26
CA VAL A 744 23.22 8.36 -40.57
C VAL A 744 24.67 7.88 -40.47
N LEU A 745 25.04 6.85 -41.24
CA LEU A 745 26.42 6.39 -41.34
C LEU A 745 27.25 7.30 -42.27
N PRO A 746 28.51 7.65 -41.94
CA PRO A 746 29.36 8.38 -42.88
C PRO A 746 29.72 7.53 -44.10
N THR A 747 29.78 8.12 -45.29
CA THR A 747 30.26 7.44 -46.49
C THR A 747 31.78 7.30 -46.49
N ALA A 748 32.31 6.36 -47.28
CA ALA A 748 33.76 6.16 -47.40
C ALA A 748 34.49 7.39 -47.98
N GLU A 749 33.83 8.17 -48.84
CA GLU A 749 34.37 9.42 -49.41
C GLU A 749 34.45 10.53 -48.35
N GLU A 750 33.37 10.73 -47.58
CA GLU A 750 33.36 11.66 -46.43
C GLU A 750 34.41 11.27 -45.39
N ALA A 751 34.55 9.98 -45.10
CA ALA A 751 35.57 9.47 -44.18
C ALA A 751 36.99 9.82 -44.64
N ARG A 752 37.32 9.55 -45.92
CA ARG A 752 38.63 9.93 -46.50
C ARG A 752 38.85 11.43 -46.41
N ALA A 753 37.90 12.24 -46.87
CA ALA A 753 38.02 13.70 -46.90
C ALA A 753 38.23 14.29 -45.49
N PHE A 754 37.45 13.84 -44.50
CA PHE A 754 37.54 14.33 -43.13
C PHE A 754 38.80 13.88 -42.39
N ILE A 755 39.28 12.66 -42.64
CA ILE A 755 40.54 12.15 -42.07
C ILE A 755 41.73 12.91 -42.69
N ALA A 756 41.69 13.20 -43.99
CA ALA A 756 42.76 13.90 -44.70
C ALA A 756 42.82 15.42 -44.44
N ASP A 757 41.70 16.08 -44.11
CA ASP A 757 41.66 17.52 -43.82
C ASP A 757 42.54 17.87 -42.58
N PRO A 758 43.59 18.70 -42.71
CA PRO A 758 44.42 19.12 -41.59
C PRO A 758 43.84 20.30 -40.79
N SER A 759 42.71 20.87 -41.20
CA SER A 759 42.16 22.10 -40.62
C SER A 759 41.79 21.92 -39.14
N PRO A 760 42.21 22.82 -38.23
CA PRO A 760 41.96 22.68 -36.79
C PRO A 760 40.48 22.84 -36.41
N ASP A 761 39.70 23.56 -37.24
CA ASP A 761 38.27 23.83 -37.07
C ASP A 761 37.36 22.79 -37.75
N LYS A 762 37.90 21.78 -38.45
CA LYS A 762 37.10 20.82 -39.23
C LYS A 762 35.99 20.13 -38.42
N ARG A 763 36.24 19.87 -37.13
CA ARG A 763 35.26 19.27 -36.21
C ARG A 763 34.07 20.20 -35.94
N ALA A 764 34.30 21.51 -35.82
CA ALA A 764 33.25 22.49 -35.64
C ALA A 764 32.44 22.70 -36.93
N ARG A 765 33.13 22.83 -38.08
CA ARG A 765 32.48 22.90 -39.40
C ARG A 765 31.55 21.70 -39.65
N LEU A 766 31.99 20.49 -39.31
CA LEU A 766 31.16 19.29 -39.40
C LEU A 766 29.92 19.39 -38.50
N VAL A 767 30.03 19.86 -37.25
CA VAL A 767 28.88 20.00 -36.34
C VAL A 767 27.81 20.93 -36.94
N ASP A 768 28.21 22.06 -37.53
CA ASP A 768 27.27 22.97 -38.19
C ASP A 768 26.60 22.32 -39.41
N GLN A 769 27.38 21.65 -40.28
CA GLN A 769 26.85 20.91 -41.43
C GLN A 769 25.85 19.81 -41.05
N LEU A 770 26.06 19.12 -39.92
CA LEU A 770 25.15 18.07 -39.45
C LEU A 770 23.85 18.64 -38.87
N LEU A 771 23.91 19.77 -38.17
CA LEU A 771 22.71 20.41 -37.61
C LEU A 771 21.85 21.06 -38.69
N ASP A 772 22.40 21.43 -39.84
CA ASP A 772 21.65 21.94 -40.99
C ASP A 772 21.29 20.87 -42.03
N SER A 773 21.65 19.61 -41.79
CA SER A 773 21.25 18.47 -42.63
C SER A 773 19.73 18.23 -42.59
N PRO A 774 19.06 17.89 -43.71
CA PRO A 774 17.64 17.52 -43.69
C PRO A 774 17.34 16.30 -42.81
N HIS A 775 18.31 15.39 -42.62
CA HIS A 775 18.16 14.21 -41.76
C HIS A 775 18.00 14.55 -40.26
N TYR A 776 18.42 15.75 -39.84
CA TYR A 776 18.19 16.26 -38.48
C TYR A 776 16.72 16.17 -38.07
N ALA A 777 15.83 16.65 -38.94
CA ALA A 777 14.41 16.74 -38.63
C ALA A 777 13.77 15.37 -38.41
N ASP A 778 14.08 14.42 -39.29
CA ASP A 778 13.53 13.06 -39.22
C ASP A 778 14.04 12.29 -37.98
N TYR A 779 15.31 12.45 -37.64
CA TYR A 779 15.92 11.78 -36.49
C TYR A 779 15.38 12.29 -35.16
N TRP A 780 15.31 13.62 -34.97
CA TRP A 780 14.84 14.21 -33.70
C TRP A 780 13.31 14.16 -33.56
N ALA A 781 12.55 14.22 -34.65
CA ALA A 781 11.11 13.98 -34.62
C ALA A 781 10.79 12.54 -34.17
N ASN A 782 11.55 11.53 -34.61
CA ASN A 782 11.37 10.15 -34.18
C ASN A 782 11.62 10.00 -32.64
N LYS A 783 12.66 10.63 -32.09
CA LYS A 783 12.89 10.65 -30.62
C LYS A 783 11.75 11.28 -29.82
N TRP A 784 11.09 12.30 -30.37
CA TRP A 784 9.91 12.88 -29.74
C TRP A 784 8.66 12.05 -29.97
N ALA A 785 8.55 11.36 -31.09
CA ALA A 785 7.47 10.44 -31.36
C ALA A 785 7.43 9.29 -30.32
N ASP A 786 8.58 8.77 -29.87
CA ASP A 786 8.63 7.78 -28.76
C ASP A 786 7.95 8.27 -27.47
N LEU A 787 7.85 9.60 -27.28
CA LEU A 787 7.32 10.24 -26.07
C LEU A 787 5.85 10.65 -26.19
N VAL A 788 5.36 10.93 -27.41
CA VAL A 788 4.02 11.50 -27.62
C VAL A 788 3.15 10.74 -28.63
N ARG A 789 3.71 9.79 -29.40
CA ARG A 789 2.97 9.04 -30.41
C ARG A 789 2.07 8.01 -29.73
N PRO A 790 0.73 8.13 -29.88
CA PRO A 790 -0.22 7.24 -29.23
C PRO A 790 -0.39 5.91 -29.97
N ASN A 791 -1.14 5.00 -29.35
CA ASN A 791 -1.55 3.76 -30.00
C ASN A 791 -2.47 4.05 -31.22
N PRO A 792 -2.07 3.70 -32.47
CA PRO A 792 -2.91 3.82 -33.66
C PRO A 792 -4.27 3.09 -33.57
N ASP A 793 -4.38 2.00 -32.81
CA ASP A 793 -5.65 1.29 -32.60
C ASP A 793 -6.59 2.09 -31.67
N ARG A 794 -6.03 2.90 -30.76
CA ARG A 794 -6.77 3.81 -29.88
C ARG A 794 -7.22 5.07 -30.62
N VAL A 795 -6.31 5.80 -31.27
CA VAL A 795 -6.62 7.13 -31.84
C VAL A 795 -6.88 7.16 -33.35
N GLY A 796 -6.64 6.07 -34.07
CA GLY A 796 -6.73 5.98 -35.53
C GLY A 796 -5.43 6.37 -36.26
N LEU A 797 -5.08 5.63 -37.32
CA LEU A 797 -3.86 5.82 -38.11
C LEU A 797 -3.66 7.25 -38.64
N LYS A 798 -4.74 7.92 -39.09
CA LYS A 798 -4.67 9.29 -39.60
C LYS A 798 -4.24 10.29 -38.53
N SER A 799 -4.69 10.12 -37.29
CA SER A 799 -4.25 10.94 -36.15
C SER A 799 -2.75 10.77 -35.91
N VAL A 800 -2.27 9.52 -35.88
CA VAL A 800 -0.84 9.21 -35.69
C VAL A 800 0.03 9.84 -36.78
N PHE A 801 -0.37 9.71 -38.05
CA PHE A 801 0.35 10.35 -39.17
C PHE A 801 0.33 11.88 -39.08
N THR A 802 -0.79 12.50 -38.69
CA THR A 802 -0.91 13.96 -38.55
C THR A 802 0.04 14.49 -37.47
N LEU A 803 0.15 13.80 -36.34
CA LEU A 803 1.11 14.14 -35.27
C LEU A 803 2.56 13.94 -35.72
N ASP A 804 2.87 12.86 -36.46
CA ASP A 804 4.22 12.58 -36.96
C ASP A 804 4.72 13.66 -37.95
N GLN A 805 3.86 14.10 -38.88
CA GLN A 805 4.20 15.20 -39.80
C GLN A 805 4.42 16.51 -39.03
N TRP A 806 3.55 16.85 -38.08
CA TRP A 806 3.74 18.05 -37.24
C TRP A 806 5.06 18.04 -36.46
N LEU A 807 5.47 16.88 -35.92
CA LEU A 807 6.77 16.73 -35.26
C LEU A 807 7.93 16.99 -36.23
N ARG A 808 7.91 16.37 -37.42
CA ARG A 808 8.94 16.57 -38.45
C ARG A 808 9.03 18.03 -38.90
N ASP A 809 7.88 18.68 -39.10
CA ASP A 809 7.82 20.09 -39.49
C ASP A 809 8.35 21.01 -38.39
N ALA A 810 8.07 20.73 -37.11
CA ALA A 810 8.59 21.50 -35.99
C ALA A 810 10.13 21.45 -35.92
N PHE A 811 10.74 20.27 -36.08
CA PHE A 811 12.21 20.15 -36.12
C PHE A 811 12.83 20.70 -37.40
N ARG A 812 12.18 20.52 -38.56
CA ARG A 812 12.67 21.06 -39.84
C ARG A 812 12.72 22.59 -39.86
N ASN A 813 11.73 23.23 -39.25
CA ASN A 813 11.66 24.69 -39.12
C ASN A 813 12.40 25.25 -37.88
N ASN A 814 13.11 24.40 -37.14
CA ASN A 814 13.81 24.73 -35.89
C ASN A 814 12.94 25.53 -34.89
N VAL A 815 11.72 25.07 -34.64
CA VAL A 815 10.78 25.74 -33.73
C VAL A 815 11.37 25.78 -32.30
N PRO A 816 11.52 26.98 -31.69
CA PRO A 816 12.00 27.12 -30.31
C PRO A 816 11.21 26.27 -29.31
N PHE A 817 11.90 25.70 -28.32
CA PHE A 817 11.27 24.69 -27.46
C PHE A 817 10.16 25.25 -26.55
N ASP A 818 10.19 26.55 -26.22
CA ASP A 818 9.06 27.24 -25.57
C ASP A 818 7.79 27.21 -26.44
N ARG A 819 7.93 27.49 -27.74
CA ARG A 819 6.82 27.48 -28.70
C ARG A 819 6.33 26.08 -29.00
N PHE A 820 7.23 25.10 -29.04
CA PHE A 820 6.88 23.69 -29.13
C PHE A 820 6.03 23.26 -27.91
N ALA A 821 6.52 23.52 -26.69
CA ALA A 821 5.84 23.15 -25.46
C ALA A 821 4.48 23.86 -25.32
N ARG A 822 4.40 25.16 -25.64
CA ARG A 822 3.15 25.93 -25.64
C ARG A 822 2.13 25.36 -26.61
N SER A 823 2.54 25.01 -27.84
CA SER A 823 1.65 24.40 -28.84
C SER A 823 1.07 23.05 -28.41
N VAL A 824 1.78 22.30 -27.56
CA VAL A 824 1.30 21.06 -26.96
C VAL A 824 0.38 21.32 -25.75
N LEU A 825 0.78 22.22 -24.84
CA LEU A 825 0.02 22.54 -23.62
C LEU A 825 -1.30 23.28 -23.91
N THR A 826 -1.39 24.05 -24.99
CA THR A 826 -2.60 24.80 -25.38
C THR A 826 -3.20 24.30 -26.70
N ALA A 827 -3.05 23.01 -27.01
CA ALA A 827 -3.57 22.46 -28.27
C ALA A 827 -5.10 22.60 -28.36
N GLU A 828 -5.57 23.05 -29.52
CA GLU A 828 -6.99 23.16 -29.87
C GLU A 828 -7.20 22.72 -31.31
N GLY A 829 -8.45 22.52 -31.71
CA GLY A 829 -8.81 22.11 -33.07
C GLY A 829 -8.89 20.59 -33.23
N SER A 830 -8.79 20.14 -34.47
CA SER A 830 -9.15 18.77 -34.90
C SER A 830 -7.96 17.81 -34.90
N ASN A 831 -8.13 16.61 -34.35
CA ASN A 831 -7.14 15.52 -34.38
C ASN A 831 -6.67 15.08 -35.79
N HIS A 832 -7.39 15.48 -36.85
CA HIS A 832 -7.08 15.19 -38.25
C HIS A 832 -6.47 16.38 -39.02
N ARG A 833 -6.14 17.47 -38.31
CA ARG A 833 -5.51 18.68 -38.86
C ARG A 833 -4.39 19.19 -37.95
N GLU A 834 -4.66 19.24 -36.65
CA GLU A 834 -3.75 19.74 -35.62
C GLU A 834 -3.05 18.57 -34.94
N GLY A 835 -1.75 18.39 -35.20
CA GLY A 835 -0.94 17.30 -34.64
C GLY A 835 -1.04 17.21 -33.10
N PRO A 836 -0.81 18.30 -32.34
CA PRO A 836 -0.87 18.26 -30.88
C PRO A 836 -2.24 17.88 -30.28
N ALA A 837 -3.35 18.12 -31.00
CA ALA A 837 -4.69 17.72 -30.55
C ALA A 837 -4.86 16.19 -30.46
N VAL A 838 -3.99 15.43 -31.13
CA VAL A 838 -3.95 13.96 -31.06
C VAL A 838 -3.56 13.47 -29.66
N ILE A 839 -2.77 14.24 -28.90
CA ILE A 839 -2.39 13.93 -27.51
C ILE A 839 -3.62 13.98 -26.59
N TYR A 840 -4.53 14.93 -26.80
CA TYR A 840 -5.78 15.06 -26.04
C TYR A 840 -6.83 14.01 -26.43
N ARG A 841 -6.74 13.48 -27.67
CA ARG A 841 -7.50 12.29 -28.09
C ARG A 841 -7.00 11.02 -27.40
N ASP A 842 -5.71 10.94 -27.10
CA ASP A 842 -5.08 9.82 -26.41
C ASP A 842 -5.28 9.85 -24.89
N ARG A 843 -5.09 11.03 -24.28
CA ARG A 843 -5.17 11.32 -22.85
C ARG A 843 -6.31 12.31 -22.62
N ARG A 844 -7.48 11.80 -22.26
CA ARG A 844 -8.73 12.57 -22.26
C ARG A 844 -9.04 13.19 -20.91
N GLU A 845 -8.57 12.56 -19.83
CA GLU A 845 -8.86 13.00 -18.47
C GLU A 845 -7.76 13.94 -17.94
N PRO A 846 -8.11 15.02 -17.20
CA PRO A 846 -7.12 15.95 -16.64
C PRO A 846 -5.95 15.29 -15.87
N PRO A 847 -6.15 14.23 -15.05
CA PRO A 847 -5.04 13.48 -14.44
C PRO A 847 -4.06 12.85 -15.44
N GLU A 848 -4.51 12.38 -16.59
CA GLU A 848 -3.65 11.73 -17.59
C GLU A 848 -2.71 12.73 -18.27
N LEU A 849 -3.28 13.88 -18.67
CA LEU A 849 -2.52 15.02 -19.20
C LEU A 849 -1.51 15.55 -18.18
N THR A 850 -1.90 15.57 -16.89
CA THR A 850 -1.05 16.01 -15.77
C THR A 850 0.19 15.14 -15.63
N THR A 851 0.04 13.82 -15.59
CA THR A 851 1.16 12.88 -15.54
C THR A 851 2.08 13.05 -16.76
N MET A 852 1.51 13.07 -17.96
CA MET A 852 2.28 13.18 -19.20
C MET A 852 3.07 14.50 -19.28
N PHE A 853 2.42 15.65 -19.06
CA PHE A 853 3.08 16.95 -19.23
C PHE A 853 4.05 17.30 -18.09
N SER A 854 3.81 16.84 -16.86
CA SER A 854 4.80 16.99 -15.77
C SER A 854 6.07 16.20 -16.06
N GLN A 855 5.96 14.98 -16.57
CA GLN A 855 7.11 14.15 -16.95
C GLN A 855 7.84 14.70 -18.20
N LEU A 856 7.12 15.16 -19.22
CA LEU A 856 7.72 15.67 -20.46
C LEU A 856 8.40 17.03 -20.27
N PHE A 857 7.70 18.01 -19.70
CA PHE A 857 8.15 19.39 -19.67
C PHE A 857 8.77 19.84 -18.34
N LEU A 858 8.45 19.17 -17.22
CA LEU A 858 9.01 19.52 -15.90
C LEU A 858 10.03 18.48 -15.39
N GLY A 859 10.05 17.27 -15.96
CA GLY A 859 10.87 16.16 -15.49
C GLY A 859 10.44 15.65 -14.11
N VAL A 860 9.16 15.80 -13.75
CA VAL A 860 8.62 15.41 -12.45
C VAL A 860 7.63 14.26 -12.65
N ARG A 861 7.84 13.13 -11.95
CA ARG A 861 7.00 11.93 -12.09
C ARG A 861 5.85 11.93 -11.08
N LEU A 862 4.75 12.58 -11.43
CA LEU A 862 3.61 12.75 -10.52
C LEU A 862 2.64 11.55 -10.42
N GLU A 863 2.79 10.47 -11.19
CA GLU A 863 1.79 9.38 -11.22
C GLU A 863 1.53 8.74 -9.84
N CYS A 864 2.53 8.62 -8.95
CA CYS A 864 2.26 8.14 -7.58
C CYS A 864 1.42 9.14 -6.77
N ALA A 865 1.63 10.46 -6.98
CA ALA A 865 0.92 11.55 -6.30
C ALA A 865 -0.59 11.53 -6.59
N LYS A 866 -1.01 10.99 -7.74
CA LYS A 866 -2.40 10.80 -8.17
C LYS A 866 -3.27 10.03 -7.16
N CYS A 867 -2.69 9.06 -6.46
CA CYS A 867 -3.42 8.13 -5.59
C CYS A 867 -3.14 8.32 -4.09
N HIS A 868 -1.94 8.79 -3.74
CA HIS A 868 -1.49 9.12 -2.38
C HIS A 868 -0.26 10.04 -2.46
N HIS A 869 0.23 10.62 -1.36
CA HIS A 869 1.45 11.45 -1.39
C HIS A 869 2.66 10.67 -1.95
N HIS A 870 3.52 11.31 -2.75
CA HIS A 870 4.63 10.61 -3.40
C HIS A 870 5.62 10.04 -2.35
N PRO A 871 5.96 8.73 -2.40
CA PRO A 871 6.65 8.03 -1.30
C PRO A 871 8.07 8.53 -0.98
N ASN A 872 8.71 9.16 -1.97
CA ASN A 872 10.13 9.53 -1.96
C ASN A 872 10.36 10.99 -2.40
N GLU A 873 9.31 11.82 -2.47
CA GLU A 873 9.41 13.24 -2.84
C GLU A 873 8.47 14.09 -1.99
N LYS A 874 8.54 15.41 -2.18
CA LYS A 874 7.72 16.41 -1.50
C LYS A 874 6.29 16.57 -2.06
N TRP A 875 5.94 15.91 -3.16
CA TRP A 875 4.67 16.13 -3.87
C TRP A 875 3.50 15.44 -3.17
N SER A 876 2.52 16.24 -2.78
CA SER A 876 1.26 15.81 -2.20
C SER A 876 0.25 15.39 -3.28
N GLN A 877 -0.87 14.80 -2.85
CA GLN A 877 -2.00 14.54 -3.74
C GLN A 877 -2.70 15.85 -4.15
N ASP A 878 -2.68 16.86 -3.27
CA ASP A 878 -3.15 18.20 -3.60
C ASP A 878 -2.34 18.81 -4.75
N ASP A 879 -0.99 18.77 -4.71
CA ASP A 879 -0.13 19.27 -5.81
C ASP A 879 -0.51 18.64 -7.16
N PHE A 880 -0.82 17.34 -7.17
CA PHE A 880 -1.27 16.62 -8.37
C PHE A 880 -2.58 17.19 -8.90
N TYR A 881 -3.64 17.25 -8.08
CA TYR A 881 -4.95 17.67 -8.57
C TYR A 881 -5.08 19.19 -8.76
N GLN A 882 -4.24 19.99 -8.10
CA GLN A 882 -4.08 21.42 -8.40
C GLN A 882 -3.43 21.65 -9.77
N LEU A 883 -2.41 20.85 -10.14
CA LEU A 883 -1.87 20.89 -11.51
C LEU A 883 -2.90 20.37 -12.53
N ALA A 884 -3.66 19.32 -12.18
CA ALA A 884 -4.71 18.79 -13.04
C ALA A 884 -5.87 19.78 -13.27
N ALA A 885 -6.15 20.67 -12.32
CA ALA A 885 -7.19 21.69 -12.48
C ALA A 885 -6.95 22.64 -13.66
N PHE A 886 -5.71 22.83 -14.14
CA PHE A 886 -5.44 23.57 -15.38
C PHE A 886 -6.07 22.95 -16.63
N PHE A 887 -6.30 21.63 -16.65
CA PHE A 887 -6.92 20.92 -17.77
C PHE A 887 -8.42 20.69 -17.58
N GLY A 888 -9.01 21.10 -16.45
CA GLY A 888 -10.43 20.90 -16.15
C GLY A 888 -11.40 21.59 -17.14
N GLU A 889 -10.97 22.69 -17.76
CA GLU A 889 -11.77 23.47 -18.73
C GLU A 889 -11.60 23.01 -20.20
N VAL A 890 -10.88 21.91 -20.44
CA VAL A 890 -10.83 21.29 -21.78
C VAL A 890 -12.19 20.66 -22.10
N ARG A 891 -12.66 20.84 -23.33
CA ARG A 891 -13.83 20.18 -23.90
C ARG A 891 -13.46 19.46 -25.19
N GLN A 892 -14.29 18.47 -25.53
CA GLN A 892 -14.17 17.63 -26.71
C GLN A 892 -15.53 17.56 -27.42
N LYS A 893 -15.51 17.53 -28.74
CA LYS A 893 -16.69 17.35 -29.60
C LYS A 893 -16.35 16.45 -30.79
N GLY A 894 -17.13 15.39 -31.01
CA GLY A 894 -16.98 14.50 -32.16
C GLY A 894 -17.48 13.09 -31.86
N ALA A 895 -17.03 12.12 -32.64
CA ALA A 895 -17.58 10.76 -32.67
C ALA A 895 -17.16 9.85 -31.50
N GLY A 896 -16.17 10.25 -30.69
CA GLY A 896 -15.64 9.46 -29.58
C GLY A 896 -14.64 8.38 -29.99
N LEU A 897 -14.15 7.67 -28.96
CA LEU A 897 -13.39 6.43 -29.08
C LEU A 897 -14.37 5.27 -29.24
N SER A 898 -14.42 4.66 -30.43
CA SER A 898 -15.30 3.56 -30.78
C SER A 898 -14.49 2.38 -31.31
N PRO A 899 -14.02 1.46 -30.44
CA PRO A 899 -13.33 0.26 -30.87
C PRO A 899 -14.24 -0.60 -31.77
N PRO A 900 -13.75 -1.22 -32.85
CA PRO A 900 -12.35 -1.27 -33.30
C PRO A 900 -11.96 -0.19 -34.33
N ILE A 901 -12.87 0.74 -34.70
CA ILE A 901 -12.64 1.74 -35.76
C ILE A 901 -12.67 3.15 -35.18
N SER A 902 -11.68 3.50 -34.37
CA SER A 902 -11.49 4.83 -33.78
C SER A 902 -11.02 5.91 -34.78
N ALA A 903 -11.60 5.93 -35.98
CA ALA A 903 -11.24 6.83 -37.09
C ALA A 903 -12.08 8.13 -37.15
N GLY A 904 -12.90 8.40 -36.12
CA GLY A 904 -13.75 9.58 -36.04
C GLY A 904 -12.98 10.87 -35.80
N THR A 905 -13.38 11.95 -36.48
CA THR A 905 -12.85 13.29 -36.21
C THR A 905 -13.40 13.80 -34.87
N GLU A 906 -12.51 14.26 -33.99
CA GLU A 906 -12.81 14.98 -32.75
C GLU A 906 -12.09 16.33 -32.74
N SER A 907 -12.68 17.31 -32.07
CA SER A 907 -12.10 18.64 -31.88
C SER A 907 -12.06 18.99 -30.39
N PHE A 908 -10.92 19.53 -29.97
CA PHE A 908 -10.63 19.93 -28.59
C PHE A 908 -10.56 21.46 -28.49
N PHE A 909 -11.11 22.02 -27.41
CA PHE A 909 -11.21 23.47 -27.21
C PHE A 909 -11.40 23.82 -25.74
N HIS A 910 -10.99 25.02 -25.33
CA HIS A 910 -11.32 25.62 -24.04
C HIS A 910 -12.81 25.97 -23.96
N ALA A 911 -13.47 25.63 -22.85
CA ALA A 911 -14.74 26.23 -22.48
C ALA A 911 -14.89 26.33 -20.96
N PRO A 912 -15.28 27.51 -20.42
CA PRO A 912 -15.41 27.72 -18.97
C PRO A 912 -16.35 26.76 -18.24
N GLY A 913 -16.12 26.61 -16.93
CA GLY A 913 -17.01 25.88 -16.02
C GLY A 913 -16.65 24.41 -15.85
N GLY A 914 -15.39 24.04 -16.09
CA GLY A 914 -14.86 22.71 -15.79
C GLY A 914 -14.15 22.68 -14.44
N SER A 915 -14.21 21.55 -13.73
CA SER A 915 -13.63 21.43 -12.40
C SER A 915 -13.03 20.05 -12.16
N VAL A 916 -11.81 20.00 -11.62
CA VAL A 916 -11.22 18.78 -11.07
C VAL A 916 -11.52 18.71 -9.58
N LYS A 917 -11.86 17.52 -9.07
CA LYS A 917 -12.09 17.28 -7.64
C LYS A 917 -10.98 16.43 -7.04
N HIS A 918 -10.63 16.70 -5.79
CA HIS A 918 -9.76 15.80 -5.03
C HIS A 918 -10.49 14.47 -4.76
N PRO A 919 -9.87 13.30 -5.01
CA PRO A 919 -10.55 12.00 -4.88
C PRO A 919 -10.91 11.64 -3.44
N VAL A 920 -10.16 12.14 -2.45
CA VAL A 920 -10.38 11.88 -1.02
C VAL A 920 -11.33 12.90 -0.38
N THR A 921 -10.99 14.19 -0.37
CA THR A 921 -11.80 15.24 0.28
C THR A 921 -13.06 15.63 -0.52
N GLY A 922 -13.10 15.35 -1.83
CA GLY A 922 -14.19 15.76 -2.72
C GLY A 922 -14.20 17.26 -3.06
N GLU A 923 -13.24 18.04 -2.54
CA GLU A 923 -13.11 19.48 -2.78
C GLU A 923 -12.80 19.79 -4.24
N VAL A 924 -13.27 20.94 -4.73
CA VAL A 924 -12.97 21.43 -6.08
C VAL A 924 -11.60 22.10 -6.06
N MET A 925 -10.66 21.54 -6.80
CA MET A 925 -9.27 21.98 -6.81
C MET A 925 -9.11 23.23 -7.66
N LYS A 926 -8.38 24.21 -7.11
CA LYS A 926 -7.99 25.42 -7.84
C LYS A 926 -6.71 25.15 -8.64
N PRO A 927 -6.54 25.73 -9.85
CA PRO A 927 -5.31 25.61 -10.60
C PRO A 927 -4.14 26.29 -9.86
N VAL A 928 -3.12 25.51 -9.49
CA VAL A 928 -1.87 26.00 -8.85
C VAL A 928 -0.69 25.22 -9.45
N PRO A 929 0.40 25.88 -9.87
CA PRO A 929 1.55 25.20 -10.46
C PRO A 929 2.43 24.54 -9.38
N LEU A 930 3.26 23.58 -9.79
CA LEU A 930 4.14 22.83 -8.88
C LEU A 930 5.12 23.76 -8.15
N GLY A 931 5.15 23.63 -6.82
CA GLY A 931 5.96 24.47 -5.94
C GLY A 931 5.23 25.69 -5.38
N GLY A 932 4.01 25.97 -5.86
CA GLY A 932 3.12 26.99 -5.31
C GLY A 932 3.36 28.41 -5.83
N GLY A 933 2.27 29.19 -5.89
CA GLY A 933 2.29 30.61 -6.28
C GLY A 933 2.55 30.87 -7.76
N GLY A 934 2.61 32.15 -8.14
CA GLY A 934 3.13 32.60 -9.44
C GLY A 934 2.15 32.66 -10.63
N ILE A 935 0.91 32.17 -10.51
CA ILE A 935 -0.12 32.32 -11.56
C ILE A 935 -1.34 33.04 -11.01
N THR A 936 -1.72 34.15 -11.65
CA THR A 936 -3.01 34.84 -11.43
C THR A 936 -3.85 34.68 -12.69
N LEU A 937 -4.90 33.85 -12.61
CA LEU A 937 -5.84 33.66 -13.71
C LEU A 937 -6.75 34.88 -13.84
N ARG A 938 -6.84 35.44 -15.05
CA ARG A 938 -7.84 36.47 -15.37
C ARG A 938 -9.19 35.82 -15.61
N GLU A 939 -10.27 36.58 -15.43
CA GLU A 939 -11.62 36.09 -15.69
C GLU A 939 -11.75 35.62 -17.15
N LYS A 940 -12.22 34.38 -17.36
CA LYS A 940 -12.39 33.71 -18.67
C LYS A 940 -11.09 33.43 -19.46
N GLN A 941 -9.92 33.59 -18.86
CA GLN A 941 -8.65 33.14 -19.47
C GLN A 941 -8.54 31.61 -19.45
N ASP A 942 -8.10 30.99 -20.55
CA ASP A 942 -7.76 29.57 -20.58
C ASP A 942 -6.65 29.28 -19.54
N PRO A 943 -6.90 28.45 -18.52
CA PRO A 943 -5.89 28.11 -17.53
C PRO A 943 -4.64 27.47 -18.14
N ARG A 944 -4.78 26.71 -19.23
CA ARG A 944 -3.64 26.08 -19.93
C ARG A 944 -2.68 27.09 -20.52
N ALA A 945 -3.18 28.23 -21.00
CA ALA A 945 -2.35 29.31 -21.53
C ALA A 945 -1.49 29.93 -20.42
N ALA A 946 -2.10 30.18 -19.26
CA ALA A 946 -1.37 30.63 -18.06
C ALA A 946 -0.36 29.58 -17.55
N LEU A 947 -0.70 28.29 -17.61
CA LEU A 947 0.24 27.21 -17.30
C LEU A 947 1.42 27.20 -18.29
N ALA A 948 1.16 27.27 -19.60
CA ALA A 948 2.20 27.26 -20.62
C ALA A 948 3.14 28.47 -20.51
N ASP A 949 2.59 29.66 -20.23
CA ASP A 949 3.38 30.88 -20.00
C ASP A 949 4.23 30.77 -18.70
N TRP A 950 3.79 30.00 -17.68
CA TRP A 950 4.58 29.69 -16.48
C TRP A 950 5.65 28.60 -16.71
N VAL A 951 5.31 27.53 -17.44
CA VAL A 951 6.26 26.46 -17.80
C VAL A 951 7.43 27.04 -18.59
N THR A 952 7.14 27.93 -19.54
CA THR A 952 8.13 28.57 -20.41
C THR A 952 8.74 29.85 -19.83
N ALA A 953 8.38 30.23 -18.60
CA ALA A 953 8.90 31.43 -17.96
C ALA A 953 10.41 31.36 -17.75
N LYS A 954 11.09 32.49 -17.95
CA LYS A 954 12.51 32.66 -17.63
C LYS A 954 12.76 32.46 -16.14
N GLY A 955 13.78 31.67 -15.79
CA GLY A 955 14.06 31.24 -14.42
C GLY A 955 13.17 30.11 -13.89
N ASN A 956 12.31 29.47 -14.70
CA ASN A 956 11.58 28.28 -14.27
C ASN A 956 12.56 27.15 -13.89
N PRO A 957 12.50 26.59 -12.66
CA PRO A 957 13.53 25.66 -12.16
C PRO A 957 13.45 24.24 -12.75
N PHE A 958 12.47 23.97 -13.61
CA PHE A 958 12.18 22.64 -14.17
C PHE A 958 12.41 22.59 -15.69
N PHE A 959 11.80 23.51 -16.44
CA PHE A 959 11.64 23.41 -17.90
C PHE A 959 12.95 23.27 -18.69
N ALA A 960 13.87 24.23 -18.51
CA ALA A 960 15.15 24.20 -19.19
C ALA A 960 16.02 23.01 -18.76
N ARG A 961 15.97 22.61 -17.48
CA ARG A 961 16.70 21.43 -16.97
C ARG A 961 16.20 20.12 -17.60
N ALA A 962 14.89 19.93 -17.68
CA ALA A 962 14.29 18.74 -18.28
C ALA A 962 14.63 18.63 -19.78
N ALA A 963 14.56 19.75 -20.51
CA ALA A 963 14.95 19.82 -21.92
C ALA A 963 16.44 19.48 -22.13
N VAL A 964 17.34 20.14 -21.39
CA VAL A 964 18.79 19.95 -21.49
C VAL A 964 19.19 18.52 -21.15
N ASN A 965 18.66 17.95 -20.07
CA ASN A 965 19.01 16.60 -19.62
C ASN A 965 18.58 15.53 -20.63
N ARG A 966 17.43 15.72 -21.29
CA ARG A 966 16.94 14.82 -22.34
C ARG A 966 17.83 14.88 -23.60
N VAL A 967 18.24 16.07 -24.03
CA VAL A 967 19.19 16.22 -25.16
C VAL A 967 20.56 15.63 -24.80
N TRP A 968 21.07 15.90 -23.60
CA TRP A 968 22.33 15.34 -23.08
C TRP A 968 22.34 13.80 -23.14
N ALA A 969 21.24 13.16 -22.72
CA ALA A 969 21.10 11.72 -22.71
C ALA A 969 21.10 11.07 -24.10
N VAL A 970 20.82 11.82 -25.18
CA VAL A 970 20.99 11.33 -26.55
C VAL A 970 22.48 11.21 -26.88
N PHE A 971 23.27 12.28 -26.68
CA PHE A 971 24.70 12.32 -27.01
C PHE A 971 25.60 11.47 -26.08
N PHE A 972 25.25 11.35 -24.80
CA PHE A 972 26.03 10.58 -23.83
C PHE A 972 25.42 9.22 -23.47
N GLY A 973 24.21 8.92 -23.96
CA GLY A 973 23.47 7.68 -23.68
C GLY A 973 22.80 7.61 -22.31
N ARG A 974 23.17 8.50 -21.38
CA ARG A 974 22.68 8.62 -20.01
C ARG A 974 22.50 10.09 -19.67
N GLY A 975 21.45 10.46 -18.94
CA GLY A 975 21.26 11.84 -18.46
C GLY A 975 22.23 12.21 -17.33
N LEU A 976 22.38 13.51 -17.07
CA LEU A 976 22.98 14.02 -15.82
C LEU A 976 22.10 13.65 -14.62
N VAL A 977 20.77 13.65 -14.81
CA VAL A 977 19.79 12.89 -14.02
C VAL A 977 19.32 11.72 -14.87
N ASP A 978 19.27 10.51 -14.30
CA ASP A 978 18.92 9.30 -15.03
C ASP A 978 18.05 8.38 -14.15
N PRO A 979 16.82 8.00 -14.54
CA PRO A 979 16.16 8.31 -15.82
C PRO A 979 15.98 9.81 -16.13
N VAL A 980 15.88 10.14 -17.43
CA VAL A 980 16.02 11.52 -17.93
C VAL A 980 14.97 12.52 -17.46
N ASP A 981 13.89 12.01 -16.88
CA ASP A 981 12.67 12.70 -16.45
C ASP A 981 12.33 12.40 -14.97
N ASP A 982 13.33 12.03 -14.18
CA ASP A 982 13.21 11.61 -12.78
C ASP A 982 13.92 12.58 -11.83
N PHE A 983 13.58 13.88 -11.88
CA PHE A 983 14.23 14.95 -11.11
C PHE A 983 13.82 14.97 -9.63
N ARG A 984 14.18 13.89 -8.92
CA ARG A 984 13.79 13.65 -7.53
C ARG A 984 14.93 14.00 -6.59
N ILE A 985 14.59 14.39 -5.37
CA ILE A 985 15.55 14.57 -4.26
C ILE A 985 16.33 13.25 -4.02
N SER A 986 15.67 12.11 -4.23
CA SER A 986 16.27 10.77 -4.17
C SER A 986 17.19 10.41 -5.35
N ASN A 987 17.11 11.12 -6.47
CA ASN A 987 17.87 10.87 -7.69
C ASN A 987 18.65 12.15 -8.10
N PRO A 988 19.71 12.49 -7.35
CA PRO A 988 20.44 13.74 -7.57
C PRO A 988 21.15 13.74 -8.93
N CYS A 989 21.20 14.91 -9.55
CA CYS A 989 22.03 15.17 -10.74
C CYS A 989 23.50 14.87 -10.45
N SER A 990 24.18 14.14 -11.35
CA SER A 990 25.58 13.76 -11.17
C SER A 990 26.54 14.94 -11.24
N ASN A 991 26.17 16.02 -11.94
CA ASN A 991 26.86 17.31 -11.91
C ASN A 991 25.84 18.47 -11.96
N PRO A 992 25.29 18.91 -10.81
CA PRO A 992 24.24 19.92 -10.76
C PRO A 992 24.68 21.27 -11.37
N ALA A 993 25.93 21.67 -11.14
CA ALA A 993 26.46 22.94 -11.65
C ALA A 993 26.52 22.95 -13.19
N LEU A 994 26.86 21.82 -13.82
CA LEU A 994 26.86 21.67 -15.27
C LEU A 994 25.45 21.73 -15.86
N LEU A 995 24.49 21.02 -15.25
CA LEU A 995 23.09 21.06 -15.67
C LEU A 995 22.53 22.49 -15.58
N ASP A 996 22.81 23.19 -14.48
CA ASP A 996 22.29 24.54 -14.23
C ASP A 996 22.89 25.57 -15.21
N ALA A 997 24.20 25.47 -15.50
CA ALA A 997 24.84 26.32 -16.49
C ALA A 997 24.31 26.07 -17.91
N LEU A 998 24.04 24.82 -18.29
CA LEU A 998 23.45 24.48 -19.58
C LEU A 998 21.97 24.88 -19.69
N ALA A 999 21.19 24.72 -18.61
CA ALA A 999 19.81 25.18 -18.56
C ALA A 999 19.73 26.71 -18.74
N LYS A 1000 20.64 27.44 -18.10
CA LYS A 1000 20.76 28.89 -18.25
C LYS A 1000 21.19 29.29 -19.67
N ASP A 1001 22.23 28.66 -20.23
CA ASP A 1001 22.69 28.93 -21.60
C ASP A 1001 21.58 28.66 -22.64
N PHE A 1002 20.81 27.59 -22.45
CA PHE A 1002 19.64 27.26 -23.29
C PHE A 1002 18.52 28.31 -23.20
N GLU A 1003 18.23 28.84 -22.00
CA GLU A 1003 17.25 29.91 -21.79
C GLU A 1003 17.70 31.27 -22.37
N GLU A 1004 19.00 31.60 -22.24
CA GLU A 1004 19.58 32.83 -22.77
C GLU A 1004 19.58 32.87 -24.30
N HIS A 1005 19.74 31.71 -24.96
CA HIS A 1005 19.69 31.56 -26.42
C HIS A 1005 18.30 31.19 -26.97
N GLY A 1006 17.23 31.54 -26.23
CA GLY A 1006 15.86 31.43 -26.73
C GLY A 1006 15.36 30.00 -26.94
N TRP A 1007 15.82 29.06 -26.13
CA TRP A 1007 15.42 27.64 -26.16
C TRP A 1007 15.66 26.94 -27.52
N ASP A 1008 16.71 27.36 -28.25
CA ASP A 1008 17.15 26.73 -29.50
C ASP A 1008 17.88 25.40 -29.23
N TYR A 1009 17.31 24.31 -29.75
CA TYR A 1009 17.89 22.98 -29.65
C TYR A 1009 19.18 22.84 -30.47
N LYS A 1010 19.30 23.45 -31.65
CA LYS A 1010 20.53 23.37 -32.45
C LYS A 1010 21.71 24.04 -31.73
N HIS A 1011 21.50 25.19 -31.09
CA HIS A 1011 22.50 25.83 -30.23
C HIS A 1011 22.98 24.90 -29.11
N LEU A 1012 22.07 24.29 -28.34
CA LEU A 1012 22.44 23.36 -27.27
C LEU A 1012 23.27 22.17 -27.79
N MET A 1013 22.85 21.57 -28.91
CA MET A 1013 23.55 20.45 -29.54
C MET A 1013 24.94 20.85 -30.02
N ARG A 1014 25.06 22.01 -30.67
CA ARG A 1014 26.33 22.61 -31.10
C ARG A 1014 27.29 22.79 -29.91
N ARG A 1015 26.79 23.24 -28.76
CA ARG A 1015 27.60 23.41 -27.54
C ARG A 1015 28.07 22.08 -26.96
N ILE A 1016 27.20 21.06 -26.94
CA ILE A 1016 27.55 19.70 -26.49
C ILE A 1016 28.62 19.08 -27.42
N MET A 1017 28.39 19.05 -28.73
CA MET A 1017 29.27 18.36 -29.68
C MET A 1017 30.67 19.00 -29.80
N ASN A 1018 30.76 20.32 -29.59
CA ASN A 1018 32.03 21.05 -29.59
C ASN A 1018 32.81 20.96 -28.26
N ALA A 1019 32.23 20.48 -27.17
CA ALA A 1019 32.96 20.28 -25.90
C ALA A 1019 34.01 19.17 -26.03
N ARG A 1020 35.15 19.29 -25.34
CA ARG A 1020 36.11 18.18 -25.26
C ARG A 1020 35.55 16.95 -24.57
N LEU A 1021 34.63 17.12 -23.60
CA LEU A 1021 33.92 16.03 -22.94
C LEU A 1021 33.19 15.09 -23.91
N TYR A 1022 32.50 15.62 -24.93
CA TYR A 1022 31.85 14.80 -25.95
C TYR A 1022 32.86 14.10 -26.87
N GLN A 1023 34.07 14.65 -27.01
CA GLN A 1023 35.10 14.18 -27.92
C GLN A 1023 36.13 13.25 -27.27
N LEU A 1024 35.87 12.74 -26.06
CA LEU A 1024 36.74 11.75 -25.39
C LEU A 1024 36.63 10.37 -26.04
N SER A 1025 37.70 9.58 -25.96
CA SER A 1025 37.71 8.15 -26.31
C SER A 1025 36.85 7.32 -25.35
N SER A 1026 36.30 6.19 -25.81
CA SER A 1026 35.63 5.21 -24.95
C SER A 1026 36.59 4.22 -24.27
N THR A 1027 37.86 4.19 -24.69
CA THR A 1027 38.92 3.45 -24.00
C THR A 1027 39.16 4.05 -22.61
N PRO A 1028 38.98 3.28 -21.52
CA PRO A 1028 39.18 3.78 -20.16
C PRO A 1028 40.68 3.92 -19.81
N ASN A 1029 40.94 4.72 -18.79
CA ASN A 1029 42.20 4.76 -18.05
C ASN A 1029 42.01 4.19 -16.62
N GLU A 1030 43.09 4.07 -15.86
CA GLU A 1030 43.09 3.53 -14.49
C GLU A 1030 42.10 4.21 -13.53
N THR A 1031 41.78 5.49 -13.74
CA THR A 1031 40.91 6.27 -12.84
C THR A 1031 39.43 6.23 -13.22
N ASN A 1032 39.09 5.97 -14.50
CA ASN A 1032 37.73 6.05 -15.02
C ASN A 1032 37.15 4.70 -15.52
N LEU A 1033 37.89 3.60 -15.36
CA LEU A 1033 37.42 2.25 -15.71
C LEU A 1033 36.06 1.90 -15.07
N ALA A 1034 35.89 2.25 -13.79
CA ALA A 1034 34.65 2.06 -13.03
C ALA A 1034 33.68 3.26 -13.09
N ASP A 1035 33.96 4.28 -13.92
CA ASP A 1035 33.02 5.39 -14.11
C ASP A 1035 31.88 4.99 -15.06
N THR A 1036 30.66 5.14 -14.56
CA THR A 1036 29.38 4.85 -15.25
C THR A 1036 28.41 6.02 -15.23
N LYS A 1037 28.72 7.13 -14.54
CA LYS A 1037 27.78 8.24 -14.31
C LYS A 1037 28.35 9.67 -14.36
N ASN A 1038 29.66 9.83 -14.52
CA ASN A 1038 30.32 11.15 -14.52
C ASN A 1038 30.82 11.59 -15.90
N PHE A 1039 30.79 10.72 -16.92
CA PHE A 1039 31.21 11.02 -18.30
C PHE A 1039 32.71 11.30 -18.46
N ALA A 1040 33.57 10.69 -17.62
CA ALA A 1040 35.03 10.82 -17.74
C ALA A 1040 35.62 10.09 -18.98
N ARG A 1041 34.77 9.43 -19.77
CA ARG A 1041 35.04 8.82 -21.07
C ARG A 1041 33.75 8.76 -21.88
N ALA A 1042 33.84 8.51 -23.18
CA ALA A 1042 32.65 8.15 -23.95
C ALA A 1042 32.16 6.76 -23.54
N TYR A 1043 30.85 6.58 -23.38
CA TYR A 1043 30.26 5.26 -23.15
C TYR A 1043 29.88 4.63 -24.50
N ARG A 1044 30.14 3.33 -24.66
CA ARG A 1044 29.73 2.56 -25.83
C ARG A 1044 28.22 2.36 -25.79
N ARG A 1045 27.52 2.68 -26.86
CA ARG A 1045 26.04 2.72 -26.93
C ARG A 1045 25.57 1.93 -28.14
N ARG A 1046 24.69 0.93 -27.93
CA ARG A 1046 24.08 0.18 -29.03
C ARG A 1046 23.27 1.13 -29.92
N LEU A 1047 23.36 0.95 -31.24
CA LEU A 1047 22.55 1.73 -32.17
C LEU A 1047 21.04 1.42 -32.02
N PRO A 1048 20.16 2.44 -32.09
CA PRO A 1048 18.71 2.23 -32.17
C PRO A 1048 18.34 1.33 -33.35
N ALA A 1049 17.25 0.59 -33.22
CA ALA A 1049 16.78 -0.39 -34.20
C ALA A 1049 16.67 0.17 -35.64
N GLU A 1050 16.11 1.37 -35.77
CA GLU A 1050 15.93 2.09 -37.03
C GLU A 1050 17.28 2.52 -37.64
N VAL A 1051 18.15 3.12 -36.81
CA VAL A 1051 19.49 3.57 -37.21
C VAL A 1051 20.37 2.40 -37.63
N LEU A 1052 20.24 1.25 -36.97
CA LEU A 1052 21.00 0.05 -37.32
C LEU A 1052 20.51 -0.56 -38.64
N LEU A 1053 19.19 -0.62 -38.87
CA LEU A 1053 18.62 -1.09 -40.13
C LEU A 1053 18.99 -0.18 -41.32
N ASP A 1054 18.95 1.13 -41.10
CA ASP A 1054 19.43 2.13 -42.04
C ASP A 1054 20.94 1.96 -42.31
N ALA A 1055 21.76 1.75 -41.29
CA ALA A 1055 23.20 1.53 -41.44
C ALA A 1055 23.53 0.21 -42.19
N VAL A 1056 22.81 -0.89 -41.93
CA VAL A 1056 22.95 -2.13 -42.71
C VAL A 1056 22.63 -1.87 -44.19
N SER A 1057 21.55 -1.14 -44.47
CA SER A 1057 21.12 -0.81 -45.84
C SER A 1057 22.09 0.13 -46.55
N ASP A 1058 22.66 1.12 -45.84
CA ASP A 1058 23.71 2.01 -46.35
C ASP A 1058 24.98 1.24 -46.74
N ILE A 1059 25.35 0.23 -45.96
CA ILE A 1059 26.54 -0.59 -46.18
C ILE A 1059 26.33 -1.60 -47.31
N THR A 1060 25.22 -2.35 -47.32
CA THR A 1060 24.93 -3.29 -48.43
C THR A 1060 24.59 -2.55 -49.72
N GLY A 1061 24.25 -1.26 -49.66
CA GLY A 1061 23.89 -0.43 -50.82
C GLY A 1061 22.47 -0.69 -51.32
N LEU A 1062 21.63 -1.38 -50.53
CA LEU A 1062 20.29 -1.81 -50.91
C LEU A 1062 19.27 -1.24 -49.90
N PRO A 1063 18.37 -0.34 -50.33
CA PRO A 1063 17.37 0.24 -49.43
C PRO A 1063 16.39 -0.83 -48.94
N GLU A 1064 15.83 -0.60 -47.75
CA GLU A 1064 14.74 -1.43 -47.25
C GLU A 1064 13.42 -1.09 -47.95
N SER A 1065 12.57 -2.09 -48.17
CA SER A 1065 11.19 -1.87 -48.65
C SER A 1065 10.22 -2.00 -47.48
N MET A 1066 9.49 -0.92 -47.18
CA MET A 1066 8.53 -0.87 -46.07
C MET A 1066 7.13 -0.56 -46.58
N MET A 1067 6.14 -1.35 -46.12
CA MET A 1067 4.74 -1.10 -46.47
C MET A 1067 4.28 0.28 -46.00
N ALA A 1068 3.49 0.97 -46.83
CA ALA A 1068 2.98 2.32 -46.60
C ALA A 1068 4.07 3.42 -46.44
N MET A 1069 5.26 3.18 -46.99
CA MET A 1069 6.34 4.17 -47.14
C MET A 1069 6.73 4.33 -48.63
N PRO A 1070 7.30 5.48 -49.04
CA PRO A 1070 7.92 5.62 -50.36
C PRO A 1070 9.10 4.65 -50.56
N LEU A 1071 9.36 4.27 -51.82
CA LEU A 1071 10.57 3.51 -52.16
C LEU A 1071 11.83 4.32 -51.79
N GLY A 1072 12.79 3.68 -51.12
CA GLY A 1072 14.01 4.32 -50.63
C GLY A 1072 13.84 5.13 -49.33
N ALA A 1073 12.67 5.09 -48.68
CA ALA A 1073 12.48 5.69 -47.36
C ALA A 1073 13.34 4.98 -46.29
N ARG A 1074 13.91 5.77 -45.38
CA ARG A 1074 14.72 5.27 -44.25
C ARG A 1074 13.84 4.74 -43.12
N ALA A 1075 14.33 3.76 -42.37
CA ALA A 1075 13.68 3.22 -41.17
C ALA A 1075 13.44 4.31 -40.11
N VAL A 1076 14.35 5.29 -39.98
CA VAL A 1076 14.14 6.48 -39.14
C VAL A 1076 12.88 7.29 -39.50
N GLN A 1077 12.39 7.18 -40.74
CA GLN A 1077 11.19 7.87 -41.23
C GLN A 1077 9.88 7.08 -40.94
N ALA A 1078 9.95 5.90 -40.34
CA ALA A 1078 8.77 5.12 -39.96
C ALA A 1078 7.86 5.88 -38.98
N TRP A 1079 6.65 6.19 -39.43
CA TRP A 1079 5.66 7.01 -38.69
C TRP A 1079 4.74 6.19 -37.78
N SER A 1080 4.80 4.86 -37.82
CA SER A 1080 3.97 3.96 -37.01
C SER A 1080 4.67 2.62 -36.76
N TYR A 1081 4.46 2.05 -35.57
CA TYR A 1081 4.93 0.69 -35.24
C TYR A 1081 4.22 -0.39 -36.08
N LYS A 1082 3.03 -0.09 -36.63
CA LYS A 1082 2.28 -1.00 -37.53
C LYS A 1082 2.98 -1.24 -38.88
N ILE A 1083 4.04 -0.50 -39.19
CA ILE A 1083 4.92 -0.81 -40.32
C ILE A 1083 5.75 -2.04 -39.90
N GLU A 1084 5.48 -3.18 -40.53
CA GLU A 1084 6.08 -4.47 -40.21
C GLU A 1084 7.61 -4.45 -40.47
N SER A 1085 8.39 -4.93 -39.50
CA SER A 1085 9.83 -5.14 -39.66
C SER A 1085 10.38 -6.05 -38.57
N HIS A 1086 10.60 -7.32 -38.91
CA HIS A 1086 11.19 -8.29 -37.99
C HIS A 1086 12.55 -7.84 -37.43
N PHE A 1087 13.35 -7.11 -38.22
CA PHE A 1087 14.61 -6.54 -37.76
C PHE A 1087 14.40 -5.48 -36.67
N MET A 1088 13.53 -4.49 -36.92
CA MET A 1088 13.32 -3.41 -35.95
C MET A 1088 12.72 -3.94 -34.63
N ASP A 1089 11.81 -4.91 -34.73
CA ASP A 1089 11.16 -5.50 -33.57
C ASP A 1089 12.12 -6.38 -32.75
N ALA A 1090 12.99 -7.17 -33.39
CA ALA A 1090 14.06 -7.91 -32.70
C ALA A 1090 15.08 -7.00 -32.00
N TYR A 1091 15.27 -5.77 -32.50
CA TYR A 1091 16.22 -4.79 -31.96
C TYR A 1091 15.63 -3.82 -30.92
N GLY A 1092 14.38 -4.03 -30.49
CA GLY A 1092 13.74 -3.29 -29.41
C GLY A 1092 13.13 -1.95 -29.84
N ARG A 1093 12.56 -1.88 -31.05
CA ARG A 1093 11.74 -0.73 -31.47
C ARG A 1093 10.56 -0.54 -30.50
N PRO A 1094 10.28 0.69 -30.03
CA PRO A 1094 9.21 0.90 -29.06
C PRO A 1094 7.81 0.58 -29.61
N ASN A 1095 7.02 -0.14 -28.81
CA ASN A 1095 5.64 -0.49 -29.15
C ASN A 1095 4.67 0.54 -28.56
N ALA A 1096 4.10 1.39 -29.42
CA ALA A 1096 3.15 2.44 -29.00
C ALA A 1096 1.81 1.91 -28.46
N SER A 1097 1.57 0.60 -28.48
CA SER A 1097 0.42 -0.06 -27.83
C SER A 1097 0.66 -0.45 -26.37
N SER A 1098 1.88 -0.33 -25.86
CA SER A 1098 2.22 -0.56 -24.46
C SER A 1098 2.27 0.76 -23.69
N ASP A 1099 1.56 0.87 -22.56
CA ASP A 1099 1.84 1.90 -21.55
C ASP A 1099 2.97 1.36 -20.63
N CYS A 1100 4.17 1.94 -20.55
CA CYS A 1100 4.68 3.19 -21.12
C CYS A 1100 5.47 2.95 -22.43
N PRO A 1101 5.21 3.68 -23.54
CA PRO A 1101 5.77 3.34 -24.85
C PRO A 1101 7.18 3.89 -25.11
N CYS A 1102 7.80 4.59 -24.15
CA CYS A 1102 9.02 5.36 -24.38
C CYS A 1102 10.34 4.59 -24.18
N GLU A 1103 10.30 3.35 -23.71
CA GLU A 1103 11.51 2.59 -23.37
C GLU A 1103 12.11 1.90 -24.60
N ARG A 1104 13.13 2.53 -25.18
CA ARG A 1104 14.04 1.89 -26.14
C ARG A 1104 14.97 0.96 -25.37
N GLU A 1105 14.68 -0.33 -25.36
CA GLU A 1105 15.58 -1.34 -24.81
C GLU A 1105 16.95 -1.24 -25.50
N ARG A 1106 18.01 -1.01 -24.73
CA ARG A 1106 19.40 -0.91 -25.24
C ARG A 1106 20.27 -2.08 -24.84
N ASP A 1107 19.76 -2.94 -23.97
CA ASP A 1107 20.43 -4.16 -23.54
C ASP A 1107 20.65 -5.12 -24.73
N LEU A 1108 21.54 -6.07 -24.51
CA LEU A 1108 21.95 -7.07 -25.48
C LEU A 1108 21.18 -8.36 -25.26
N SER A 1109 20.52 -8.85 -26.30
CA SER A 1109 19.90 -10.18 -26.27
C SER A 1109 20.64 -11.16 -27.18
N VAL A 1110 20.59 -12.45 -26.83
CA VAL A 1110 21.09 -13.54 -27.68
C VAL A 1110 20.35 -13.56 -29.03
N VAL A 1111 19.06 -13.20 -29.02
CA VAL A 1111 18.22 -13.10 -30.23
C VAL A 1111 18.77 -12.06 -31.22
N GLN A 1112 19.18 -10.88 -30.74
CA GLN A 1112 19.78 -9.84 -31.57
C GLN A 1112 21.07 -10.30 -32.25
N ALA A 1113 21.98 -10.92 -31.48
CA ALA A 1113 23.24 -11.45 -32.00
C ALA A 1113 23.00 -12.55 -33.05
N LEU A 1114 22.13 -13.53 -32.74
CA LEU A 1114 21.77 -14.59 -33.67
C LEU A 1114 21.09 -14.06 -34.95
N HIS A 1115 20.31 -12.98 -34.86
CA HIS A 1115 19.68 -12.35 -36.01
C HIS A 1115 20.72 -11.73 -36.96
N MET A 1116 21.71 -11.00 -36.46
CA MET A 1116 22.77 -10.41 -37.32
C MET A 1116 23.65 -11.47 -38.00
N MET A 1117 23.89 -12.60 -37.31
CA MET A 1117 24.70 -13.68 -37.87
C MET A 1117 23.94 -14.49 -38.94
N ASN A 1118 22.66 -14.81 -38.70
CA ASN A 1118 21.92 -15.85 -39.45
C ASN A 1118 20.68 -15.35 -40.21
N SER A 1119 20.38 -14.04 -40.25
CA SER A 1119 19.20 -13.54 -40.97
C SER A 1119 19.34 -13.72 -42.48
N GLU A 1120 18.43 -14.51 -43.07
CA GLU A 1120 18.32 -14.72 -44.52
C GLU A 1120 18.23 -13.38 -45.28
N GLY A 1121 17.54 -12.38 -44.72
CA GLY A 1121 17.42 -11.05 -45.32
C GLY A 1121 18.75 -10.28 -45.35
N ILE A 1122 19.63 -10.47 -44.36
CA ILE A 1122 20.97 -9.87 -44.37
C ILE A 1122 21.86 -10.60 -45.37
N GLN A 1123 21.83 -11.94 -45.38
CA GLN A 1123 22.60 -12.75 -46.33
C GLN A 1123 22.19 -12.46 -47.78
N ALA A 1124 20.89 -12.34 -48.06
CA ALA A 1124 20.38 -11.94 -49.36
C ALA A 1124 20.83 -10.52 -49.79
N LYS A 1125 20.92 -9.57 -48.85
CA LYS A 1125 21.47 -8.22 -49.12
C LYS A 1125 22.99 -8.22 -49.37
N LEU A 1126 23.74 -9.15 -48.76
CA LEU A 1126 25.19 -9.29 -48.97
C LEU A 1126 25.49 -9.89 -50.36
N ALA A 1127 24.79 -10.96 -50.73
CA ALA A 1127 25.00 -11.70 -51.97
C ALA A 1127 24.22 -11.15 -53.19
N HIS A 1128 23.58 -9.99 -53.07
CA HIS A 1128 22.74 -9.44 -54.14
C HIS A 1128 23.58 -8.96 -55.34
N PRO A 1129 23.16 -9.22 -56.60
CA PRO A 1129 23.90 -8.78 -57.79
C PRO A 1129 24.09 -7.26 -57.91
N GLU A 1130 23.13 -6.47 -57.41
CA GLU A 1130 23.20 -5.00 -57.39
C GLU A 1130 23.77 -4.45 -56.06
N GLY A 1131 24.18 -5.33 -55.13
CA GLY A 1131 24.73 -4.95 -53.83
C GLY A 1131 26.11 -4.31 -53.92
N ARG A 1132 26.49 -3.59 -52.86
CA ARG A 1132 27.79 -2.90 -52.77
C ARG A 1132 28.96 -3.86 -53.00
N VAL A 1133 28.90 -5.09 -52.51
CA VAL A 1133 30.00 -6.06 -52.68
C VAL A 1133 30.21 -6.40 -54.15
N ALA A 1134 29.17 -6.82 -54.87
CA ALA A 1134 29.25 -7.12 -56.31
C ALA A 1134 29.76 -5.92 -57.12
N ARG A 1135 29.27 -4.71 -56.81
CA ARG A 1135 29.76 -3.46 -57.42
C ARG A 1135 31.25 -3.22 -57.13
N LEU A 1136 31.68 -3.27 -55.87
CA LEU A 1136 33.10 -3.04 -55.52
C LEU A 1136 34.04 -4.12 -56.05
N VAL A 1137 33.59 -5.38 -56.14
CA VAL A 1137 34.36 -6.51 -56.70
C VAL A 1137 34.63 -6.32 -58.20
N SER A 1138 33.71 -5.67 -58.93
CA SER A 1138 33.90 -5.31 -60.35
C SER A 1138 34.68 -3.99 -60.54
N GLU A 1139 34.47 -2.99 -59.69
CA GLU A 1139 35.16 -1.68 -59.75
C GLU A 1139 36.64 -1.75 -59.31
N LYS A 1140 36.97 -2.55 -58.27
CA LYS A 1140 38.30 -2.60 -57.67
C LYS A 1140 39.00 -3.91 -58.02
N GLN A 1141 40.15 -3.83 -58.70
CA GLN A 1141 40.97 -4.99 -59.09
C GLN A 1141 41.94 -5.46 -57.99
N ASP A 1142 42.46 -4.57 -57.15
CA ASP A 1142 43.31 -4.93 -56.00
C ASP A 1142 42.45 -5.36 -54.79
N PRO A 1143 42.63 -6.56 -54.21
CA PRO A 1143 42.00 -6.95 -52.94
C PRO A 1143 42.29 -5.98 -51.78
N ALA A 1144 43.46 -5.34 -51.74
CA ALA A 1144 43.83 -4.41 -50.66
C ALA A 1144 43.02 -3.12 -50.69
N ASP A 1145 42.70 -2.60 -51.88
CA ASP A 1145 41.81 -1.46 -52.08
C ASP A 1145 40.36 -1.82 -51.74
N LEU A 1146 39.92 -3.02 -52.14
CA LEU A 1146 38.59 -3.55 -51.82
C LEU A 1146 38.37 -3.66 -50.30
N VAL A 1147 39.32 -4.25 -49.56
CA VAL A 1147 39.31 -4.29 -48.09
C VAL A 1147 39.26 -2.88 -47.50
N THR A 1148 40.07 -1.96 -48.02
CA THR A 1148 40.11 -0.57 -47.52
C THR A 1148 38.77 0.14 -47.71
N GLU A 1149 38.08 -0.06 -48.83
CA GLU A 1149 36.74 0.48 -49.10
C GLU A 1149 35.69 -0.10 -48.14
N LEU A 1150 35.71 -1.42 -47.88
CA LEU A 1150 34.78 -2.09 -46.96
C LEU A 1150 34.93 -1.58 -45.52
N TYR A 1151 36.16 -1.38 -45.04
CA TYR A 1151 36.43 -0.81 -43.71
C TYR A 1151 35.98 0.66 -43.62
N LEU A 1152 36.26 1.48 -44.62
CA LEU A 1152 35.82 2.88 -44.65
C LEU A 1152 34.30 3.01 -44.70
N ALA A 1153 33.61 2.17 -45.48
CA ALA A 1153 32.15 2.16 -45.56
C ALA A 1153 31.48 1.63 -44.28
N THR A 1154 32.07 0.64 -43.60
CA THR A 1154 31.43 -0.04 -42.46
C THR A 1154 31.76 0.58 -41.11
N VAL A 1155 33.05 0.82 -40.83
CA VAL A 1155 33.57 1.30 -39.54
C VAL A 1155 34.19 2.72 -39.62
N THR A 1156 34.15 3.37 -40.78
CA THR A 1156 34.55 4.78 -40.95
C THR A 1156 36.05 5.03 -40.68
N ARG A 1157 36.90 4.02 -40.89
CA ARG A 1157 38.36 4.14 -40.76
C ARG A 1157 39.09 3.25 -41.75
N PHE A 1158 40.39 3.49 -41.90
CA PHE A 1158 41.28 2.54 -42.55
C PHE A 1158 41.46 1.28 -41.68
N PRO A 1159 41.66 0.09 -42.29
CA PRO A 1159 42.09 -1.09 -41.56
C PRO A 1159 43.50 -0.86 -41.00
N THR A 1160 43.80 -1.43 -39.83
CA THR A 1160 45.19 -1.55 -39.36
C THR A 1160 45.93 -2.61 -40.19
N GLU A 1161 47.26 -2.58 -40.20
CA GLU A 1161 48.06 -3.57 -40.97
C GLU A 1161 47.78 -5.02 -40.54
N ALA A 1162 47.49 -5.26 -39.25
CA ALA A 1162 47.09 -6.58 -38.76
C ALA A 1162 45.72 -7.03 -39.30
N GLU A 1163 44.72 -6.14 -39.24
CA GLU A 1163 43.38 -6.39 -39.80
C GLU A 1163 43.40 -6.57 -41.31
N LYS A 1164 44.20 -5.76 -42.02
CA LYS A 1164 44.42 -5.86 -43.46
C LYS A 1164 45.09 -7.19 -43.82
N GLY A 1165 46.09 -7.61 -43.05
CA GLY A 1165 46.74 -8.91 -43.22
C GLY A 1165 45.77 -10.10 -43.07
N VAL A 1166 44.91 -10.07 -42.03
CA VAL A 1166 43.88 -11.11 -41.83
C VAL A 1166 42.81 -11.07 -42.94
N ALA A 1167 42.33 -9.89 -43.33
CA ALA A 1167 41.34 -9.76 -44.39
C ALA A 1167 41.87 -10.24 -45.77
N LEU A 1168 43.16 -10.03 -46.06
CA LEU A 1168 43.78 -10.52 -47.29
C LEU A 1168 43.91 -12.06 -47.32
N GLN A 1169 44.01 -12.73 -46.17
CA GLN A 1169 44.05 -14.20 -46.10
C GLN A 1169 42.72 -14.84 -46.53
N ALA A 1170 41.58 -14.16 -46.38
CA ALA A 1170 40.26 -14.67 -46.81
C ALA A 1170 40.21 -14.94 -48.33
N PHE A 1171 40.88 -14.09 -49.14
CA PHE A 1171 40.98 -14.26 -50.59
C PHE A 1171 41.89 -15.43 -51.02
N SER A 1172 42.61 -16.06 -50.08
CA SER A 1172 43.55 -17.16 -50.33
C SER A 1172 43.08 -18.51 -49.75
N GLN A 1173 41.84 -18.59 -49.24
CA GLN A 1173 41.29 -19.86 -48.74
C GLN A 1173 40.84 -20.79 -49.87
N GLU A 1174 40.91 -22.10 -49.62
CA GLU A 1174 40.53 -23.12 -50.58
C GLU A 1174 39.03 -23.05 -50.91
N GLY A 1175 38.71 -22.88 -52.19
CA GLY A 1175 37.34 -22.70 -52.67
C GLY A 1175 36.77 -21.27 -52.57
N ALA A 1176 37.49 -20.31 -52.00
CA ALA A 1176 37.04 -18.92 -51.92
C ALA A 1176 37.09 -18.22 -53.29
N THR A 1177 35.99 -17.58 -53.67
CA THR A 1177 35.95 -16.65 -54.80
C THR A 1177 36.23 -15.22 -54.32
N ARG A 1178 36.59 -14.32 -55.24
CA ARG A 1178 36.74 -12.89 -54.94
C ARG A 1178 35.45 -12.27 -54.37
N GLN A 1179 34.29 -12.76 -54.83
CA GLN A 1179 32.98 -12.33 -54.36
C GLN A 1179 32.73 -12.82 -52.93
N THR A 1180 32.79 -14.13 -52.69
CA THR A 1180 32.51 -14.74 -51.37
C THR A 1180 33.48 -14.24 -50.29
N ALA A 1181 34.78 -14.09 -50.60
CA ALA A 1181 35.73 -13.53 -49.65
C ALA A 1181 35.40 -12.08 -49.24
N ALA A 1182 34.86 -11.27 -50.16
CA ALA A 1182 34.43 -9.90 -49.86
C ALA A 1182 33.11 -9.86 -49.08
N GLU A 1183 32.20 -10.81 -49.33
CA GLU A 1183 30.97 -11.03 -48.55
C GLU A 1183 31.30 -11.44 -47.10
N ASP A 1184 32.21 -12.40 -46.90
CA ASP A 1184 32.67 -12.87 -45.59
C ASP A 1184 33.34 -11.76 -44.76
N ILE A 1185 34.17 -10.93 -45.39
CA ILE A 1185 34.80 -9.77 -44.75
C ILE A 1185 33.72 -8.76 -44.32
N LEU A 1186 32.75 -8.48 -45.18
CA LEU A 1186 31.68 -7.54 -44.86
C LEU A 1186 30.76 -8.08 -43.75
N TRP A 1187 30.39 -9.36 -43.81
CA TRP A 1187 29.64 -10.05 -42.75
C TRP A 1187 30.38 -10.00 -41.41
N SER A 1188 31.70 -10.21 -41.42
CA SER A 1188 32.55 -10.13 -40.23
C SER A 1188 32.58 -8.71 -39.63
N LEU A 1189 32.64 -7.68 -40.48
CA LEU A 1189 32.58 -6.28 -40.04
C LEU A 1189 31.20 -5.90 -39.48
N LEU A 1190 30.11 -6.34 -40.12
CA LEU A 1190 28.73 -6.12 -39.65
C LEU A 1190 28.44 -6.80 -38.30
N ASN A 1191 29.07 -7.95 -38.03
CA ASN A 1191 28.94 -8.64 -36.74
C ASN A 1191 29.93 -8.13 -35.67
N SER A 1192 30.75 -7.12 -35.99
CA SER A 1192 31.72 -6.56 -35.04
C SER A 1192 31.08 -5.62 -34.00
N PRO A 1193 31.58 -5.58 -32.76
CA PRO A 1193 31.17 -4.57 -31.79
C PRO A 1193 31.47 -3.12 -32.22
N GLU A 1194 32.42 -2.90 -33.12
CA GLU A 1194 32.74 -1.56 -33.64
C GLU A 1194 31.65 -1.03 -34.58
N PHE A 1195 30.97 -1.94 -35.30
CA PHE A 1195 29.81 -1.59 -36.11
C PHE A 1195 28.56 -1.33 -35.25
N VAL A 1196 28.18 -2.31 -34.40
CA VAL A 1196 26.91 -2.33 -33.63
C VAL A 1196 26.83 -1.25 -32.54
N PHE A 1197 27.98 -0.75 -32.06
CA PHE A 1197 28.05 0.28 -31.02
C PHE A 1197 28.66 1.59 -31.53
N ASN A 1198 27.98 2.70 -31.24
CA ASN A 1198 28.58 4.03 -31.26
C ASN A 1198 29.53 4.15 -30.04
N HIS A 1199 30.75 4.64 -30.25
CA HIS A 1199 31.88 4.47 -29.32
C HIS A 1199 32.80 5.69 -29.26
#